data_AF-A0A165FSQ5-F1
#
_entry.id   AF-A0A165FSQ5-F1
#
_cell.length_a   1.000
_cell.length_b   1.000
_cell.length_c   1.000
_cell.angle_alpha   90.00
_cell.angle_beta   90.00
_cell.angle_gamma   90.00
#
_symmetry.space_group_name_H-M   'P 1'
#
loop_
_entity.id
_entity.type
_entity.pdbx_description
1 polymer ?
#
loop_
_entity_poly.entity_id
_entity_poly.type
_entity_poly.pdbx_seq_one_letter_code
_entity_poly.pdbx_strand_id
1 'polypeptide(L)'
;MESGKEKAPSTPLTYAVMLLAWHRFSSASSPHQIPRITKRTPEDFVNLMRKREFAFPDLLSSHVFSEPEDMAAIIGLLSRAAIQLGDKAAIEQLGLARDLRSEEDALASVPEVMPVMKPVKVLEGEPEVPASVVPFNLANLRSSLELMSTARRVLPDDNMARQKLLEESVYDVAMHRLKHETELFQSMNMAPALSKGALRRWMWEWHQQLVEQLEREIESLEVSELHSRETPLRPHISPYLRLLRTDRLSMLTIMELMRFHSSGASEAGMKIARALVTIGSAVELEHTAQLCRRRKVSLPANTGPTSFFSPTAQSRMMQLRLERLQATRDDPWQPEWSQITRVKVGAFLVDQLMEVAKVTRTLTHPTTGEPVTEIQAAFTHTYEYNRGHKNGIIKLNPLVAQHLEGEPMRDLIHPRHLPMLVKPKPWIDHDNGGYLFSRTSVMRIKDSQEQLTYLRQASQLGNMELVYSGLDVLGSTPWQINRGVFDVVLEVWNSGKGIGSIPPVRIEDPEPQKPEDDTDLGARVTYLAKHKEWSQAKANNHSDRCSVNYKLEIARAFIGETFYLPHNMDFRGRAYPVPPHLNHMGDDLSRALLTFAEYRPLGETGIRWLKIHLSNLHGFDKASFDDRVAFTEKHMEDVYDSADNPLTGNGWWQTAEDPWQCLACCKELTNALRSPDPLAYESCLPVHQDGTCNGLQHYAALGGDLIGAQQVNLDVGERPADVYSFVANMVDQEIAKDVEKGNIYAKMAQGKISRKIVKQTVMTTVYGVTYIGARDQILRQIRDRRDLFDPDAAFALAAYLARKTLDCIGDLFKGAKDIQTWLTTTSRLIAKSIPPNRIDDAALDSTAVNGRLSRAQLASEERKAKNRTLGSRVVKEQMTAVVWTTMLGLPIVQPYRKVKRKQVITSLQTVFIADPNIPTEVDAKKQATAFPPNFIHSLDATHMMLTALECRANNLTFASVHDSYWTHASTIDHMSIIIRDTFIALHGSNVLERLYDEFKTRYAGHVVPVLSATETYPKTTPSEFVVVTKGEMEQLPGEEREVEVASRSSRRSESDEEEEGAEEEGEELSSNQKSRRMSTNELRKSKMVDLWTLVPPVPEKGDFDVTKIKQSLYFFS
;
A
#
# COMPACT_ATOMS: atom_id res chain seq x y z
N MET A 1 -50.62 19.56 19.65
CA MET A 1 -50.78 18.73 18.44
C MET A 1 -50.32 17.29 18.64
N GLU A 2 -49.02 17.01 18.79
CA GLU A 2 -48.51 15.62 18.92
C GLU A 2 -48.96 14.84 20.17
N SER A 3 -49.37 15.54 21.23
CA SER A 3 -49.92 14.90 22.44
C SER A 3 -51.43 14.60 22.33
N GLY A 4 -52.06 14.81 21.17
CA GLY A 4 -53.51 14.61 20.95
C GLY A 4 -54.43 15.61 21.67
N LYS A 5 -53.87 16.58 22.43
CA LYS A 5 -54.63 17.56 23.22
C LYS A 5 -55.26 18.68 22.41
N GLU A 6 -54.70 18.97 21.24
CA GLU A 6 -55.19 20.00 20.31
C GLU A 6 -55.73 19.29 19.07
N LYS A 7 -57.01 19.48 18.74
CA LYS A 7 -57.68 18.92 17.55
C LYS A 7 -57.26 19.61 16.24
N ALA A 8 -55.98 19.93 16.08
CA ALA A 8 -55.46 20.55 14.86
C ALA A 8 -55.09 19.45 13.84
N PRO A 9 -55.45 19.60 12.54
CA PRO A 9 -55.10 18.63 11.52
C PRO A 9 -53.57 18.64 11.28
N SER A 10 -52.96 17.46 11.34
CA SER A 10 -51.54 17.26 11.04
C SER A 10 -51.33 17.26 9.53
N THR A 11 -51.19 18.44 8.93
CA THR A 11 -50.89 18.62 7.49
C THR A 11 -49.45 19.11 7.31
N PRO A 12 -48.81 18.86 6.15
CA PRO A 12 -47.46 19.37 5.84
C PRO A 12 -47.32 20.89 6.04
N LEU A 13 -48.37 21.65 5.72
CA LEU A 13 -48.45 23.10 5.94
C LEU A 13 -48.28 23.48 7.43
N THR A 14 -48.95 22.76 8.31
CA THR A 14 -48.87 23.02 9.76
C THR A 14 -47.45 22.78 10.28
N TYR A 15 -46.77 21.75 9.78
CA TYR A 15 -45.37 21.49 10.11
C TYR A 15 -44.42 22.54 9.51
N ALA A 16 -44.68 23.03 8.30
CA ALA A 16 -43.91 24.13 7.70
C ALA A 16 -43.94 25.40 8.58
N VAL A 17 -45.12 25.78 9.09
CA VAL A 17 -45.29 26.93 10.00
C VAL A 17 -44.54 26.70 11.32
N MET A 18 -44.63 25.50 11.88
CA MET A 18 -43.90 25.16 13.12
C MET A 18 -42.38 25.23 12.93
N LEU A 19 -41.88 24.79 11.77
CA LEU A 19 -40.46 24.78 11.47
C LEU A 19 -39.92 26.20 11.22
N LEU A 20 -40.66 27.04 10.51
CA LEU A 20 -40.33 28.46 10.32
C LEU A 20 -40.32 29.22 11.65
N ALA A 21 -41.32 28.97 12.51
CA ALA A 21 -41.36 29.54 13.86
C ALA A 21 -40.19 29.06 14.71
N TRP A 22 -39.83 27.78 14.63
CA TRP A 22 -38.64 27.27 15.31
C TRP A 22 -37.37 27.96 14.81
N HIS A 23 -37.18 28.10 13.49
CA HIS A 23 -36.00 28.76 12.91
C HIS A 23 -35.85 30.22 13.41
N ARG A 24 -36.92 31.02 13.37
CA ARG A 24 -36.88 32.45 13.73
C ARG A 24 -36.76 32.72 15.24
N PHE A 25 -37.28 31.83 16.09
CA PHE A 25 -37.38 32.06 17.55
C PHE A 25 -36.52 31.13 18.42
N SER A 26 -35.72 30.23 17.82
CA SER A 26 -34.79 29.34 18.55
C SER A 26 -33.36 29.86 18.69
N SER A 27 -32.91 30.75 17.79
CA SER A 27 -31.54 31.29 17.78
C SER A 27 -31.25 32.14 19.03
N ALA A 28 -30.07 31.94 19.62
CA ALA A 28 -29.57 32.75 20.75
C ALA A 28 -29.32 34.22 20.38
N SER A 29 -29.22 34.54 19.08
CA SER A 29 -29.10 35.91 18.55
C SER A 29 -30.43 36.59 18.22
N SER A 30 -31.58 35.90 18.40
CA SER A 30 -32.91 36.45 18.11
C SER A 30 -33.43 37.30 19.28
N PRO A 31 -33.92 38.53 19.05
CA PRO A 31 -34.43 39.41 20.11
C PRO A 31 -35.73 38.91 20.79
N HIS A 32 -36.33 37.84 20.28
CA HIS A 32 -37.60 37.28 20.75
C HIS A 32 -37.53 35.78 21.07
N GLN A 33 -36.42 35.33 21.66
CA GLN A 33 -36.22 33.92 22.00
C GLN A 33 -37.34 33.36 22.90
N ILE A 34 -37.90 32.20 22.53
CA ILE A 34 -38.97 31.53 23.30
C ILE A 34 -38.39 30.27 24.00
N PRO A 35 -38.25 30.26 25.36
CA PRO A 35 -37.57 29.17 26.09
C PRO A 35 -38.19 27.78 25.97
N ARG A 36 -39.47 27.66 25.56
CA ARG A 36 -40.15 26.36 25.36
C ARG A 36 -39.84 25.74 23.99
N ILE A 37 -39.46 26.52 22.99
CA ILE A 37 -39.21 26.07 21.60
C ILE A 37 -37.86 25.36 21.49
N THR A 38 -36.88 25.74 22.30
CA THR A 38 -35.52 25.15 22.34
C THR A 38 -35.46 23.73 22.89
N LYS A 39 -36.55 23.19 23.45
CA LYS A 39 -36.61 21.80 23.96
C LYS A 39 -36.71 20.74 22.86
N ARG A 40 -37.13 21.10 21.64
CA ARG A 40 -37.19 20.18 20.51
C ARG A 40 -36.05 20.47 19.55
N THR A 41 -35.37 19.42 19.11
CA THR A 41 -34.27 19.52 18.15
C THR A 41 -34.77 19.34 16.71
N PRO A 42 -34.04 19.83 15.70
CA PRO A 42 -34.31 19.51 14.31
C PRO A 42 -34.34 17.99 14.02
N GLU A 43 -33.59 17.19 14.78
CA GLU A 43 -33.61 15.72 14.73
C GLU A 43 -34.98 15.15 15.12
N ASP A 44 -35.62 15.72 16.14
CA ASP A 44 -36.99 15.33 16.53
C ASP A 44 -37.97 15.58 15.37
N PHE A 45 -37.75 16.65 14.60
CA PHE A 45 -38.59 17.03 13.48
C PHE A 45 -38.47 16.06 12.29
N VAL A 46 -37.24 15.66 11.94
CA VAL A 46 -36.99 14.64 10.92
C VAL A 46 -37.60 13.29 11.32
N ASN A 47 -37.43 12.87 12.58
CA ASN A 47 -38.04 11.64 13.09
C ASN A 47 -39.58 11.69 13.09
N LEU A 48 -40.17 12.86 13.37
CA LEU A 48 -41.62 13.09 13.30
C LEU A 48 -42.14 12.99 11.87
N MET A 49 -41.46 13.61 10.90
CA MET A 49 -41.79 13.52 9.48
C MET A 49 -41.76 12.06 9.01
N ARG A 50 -40.70 11.33 9.38
CA ARG A 50 -40.56 9.90 9.06
C ARG A 50 -41.69 9.06 9.66
N LYS A 51 -42.05 9.29 10.92
CA LYS A 51 -43.14 8.56 11.61
C LYS A 51 -44.51 8.81 10.97
N ARG A 52 -44.68 9.94 10.29
CA ARG A 52 -45.91 10.36 9.62
C ARG A 52 -45.92 10.09 8.11
N GLU A 53 -44.82 9.58 7.55
CA GLU A 53 -44.65 9.32 6.11
C GLU A 53 -44.89 10.56 5.22
N PHE A 54 -44.60 11.77 5.73
CA PHE A 54 -44.69 12.98 4.92
C PHE A 54 -43.43 13.20 4.08
N ALA A 55 -43.61 13.56 2.81
CA ALA A 55 -42.51 13.88 1.91
C ALA A 55 -41.99 15.31 2.17
N PHE A 56 -40.67 15.50 2.22
CA PHE A 56 -40.06 16.82 2.41
C PHE A 56 -40.39 17.84 1.29
N PRO A 57 -40.49 17.45 -0.01
CA PRO A 57 -40.91 18.36 -1.07
C PRO A 57 -42.28 18.98 -0.85
N ASP A 58 -43.23 18.23 -0.29
CA ASP A 58 -44.59 18.72 0.01
C ASP A 58 -44.60 19.76 1.13
N LEU A 59 -43.65 19.65 2.07
CA LEU A 59 -43.47 20.62 3.14
C LEU A 59 -42.82 21.91 2.60
N LEU A 60 -41.76 21.76 1.80
CA LEU A 60 -40.95 22.89 1.28
C LEU A 60 -41.63 23.65 0.15
N SER A 61 -42.54 23.02 -0.60
CA SER A 61 -43.37 23.67 -1.62
C SER A 61 -44.50 24.54 -1.04
N SER A 62 -44.68 24.54 0.29
CA SER A 62 -45.71 25.34 0.93
C SER A 62 -45.46 26.85 0.81
N HIS A 63 -46.54 27.63 0.63
CA HIS A 63 -46.48 29.10 0.51
C HIS A 63 -45.98 29.83 1.78
N VAL A 64 -45.69 29.09 2.85
CA VAL A 64 -45.21 29.63 4.14
C VAL A 64 -43.78 30.16 4.01
N PHE A 65 -42.96 29.54 3.15
CA PHE A 65 -41.58 29.95 2.89
C PHE A 65 -41.56 31.00 1.76
N SER A 66 -41.76 32.26 2.14
CA SER A 66 -41.80 33.41 1.23
C SER A 66 -40.40 34.00 0.95
N GLU A 67 -39.49 33.92 1.92
CA GLU A 67 -38.11 34.39 1.85
C GLU A 67 -37.18 33.25 1.37
N PRO A 68 -36.36 33.44 0.31
CA PRO A 68 -35.40 32.44 -0.17
C PRO A 68 -34.34 32.05 0.87
N GLU A 69 -33.89 33.01 1.69
CA GLU A 69 -32.87 32.80 2.73
C GLU A 69 -33.36 31.89 3.86
N ASP A 70 -34.59 32.11 4.34
CA ASP A 70 -35.22 31.27 5.38
C ASP A 70 -35.36 29.82 4.91
N MET A 71 -35.72 29.62 3.63
CA MET A 71 -35.87 28.29 3.05
C MET A 71 -34.52 27.56 2.91
N ALA A 72 -33.49 28.24 2.41
CA ALA A 72 -32.15 27.68 2.33
C ALA A 72 -31.59 27.30 3.71
N ALA A 73 -31.80 28.16 4.72
CA ALA A 73 -31.39 27.90 6.10
C ALA A 73 -32.15 26.71 6.72
N ILE A 74 -33.45 26.59 6.42
CA ILE A 74 -34.30 25.49 6.85
C ILE A 74 -33.91 24.17 6.19
N ILE A 75 -33.67 24.17 4.88
CA ILE A 75 -33.16 22.98 4.17
C ILE A 75 -31.82 22.59 4.77
N GLY A 76 -30.89 23.52 4.97
CA GLY A 76 -29.60 23.23 5.62
C GLY A 76 -29.74 22.70 7.05
N LEU A 77 -30.73 23.16 7.83
CA LEU A 77 -31.03 22.64 9.17
C LEU A 77 -31.59 21.22 9.16
N LEU A 78 -32.60 20.96 8.33
CA LEU A 78 -33.21 19.63 8.19
C LEU A 78 -32.21 18.63 7.63
N SER A 79 -31.38 19.05 6.68
CA SER A 79 -30.33 18.22 6.09
C SER A 79 -29.24 17.86 7.09
N ARG A 80 -28.78 18.81 7.92
CA ARG A 80 -27.85 18.50 9.02
C ARG A 80 -28.45 17.51 10.01
N ALA A 81 -29.72 17.67 10.35
CA ALA A 81 -30.44 16.74 11.23
C ALA A 81 -30.60 15.36 10.60
N ALA A 82 -30.92 15.29 9.31
CA ALA A 82 -31.01 14.04 8.56
C ALA A 82 -29.65 13.32 8.51
N ILE A 83 -28.53 14.04 8.34
CA ILE A 83 -27.18 13.48 8.40
C ILE A 83 -26.80 13.02 9.82
N GLN A 84 -27.18 13.75 10.86
CA GLN A 84 -26.95 13.33 12.24
C GLN A 84 -27.70 12.03 12.57
N LEU A 85 -28.89 11.86 12.01
CA LEU A 85 -29.73 10.66 12.14
C LEU A 85 -29.35 9.54 11.15
N GLY A 86 -28.55 9.82 10.13
CA GLY A 86 -28.24 8.87 9.04
C GLY A 86 -29.42 8.59 8.11
N ASP A 87 -30.40 9.49 8.01
CA ASP A 87 -31.62 9.31 7.23
C ASP A 87 -31.43 9.77 5.76
N LYS A 88 -31.09 8.82 4.89
CA LYS A 88 -30.75 9.08 3.48
C LYS A 88 -31.95 9.46 2.63
N ALA A 89 -33.11 8.86 2.87
CA ALA A 89 -34.34 9.16 2.13
C ALA A 89 -34.76 10.62 2.34
N ALA A 90 -34.58 11.12 3.56
CA ALA A 90 -34.76 12.54 3.86
C ALA A 90 -33.77 13.43 3.08
N ILE A 91 -32.50 13.04 2.97
CA ILE A 91 -31.46 13.81 2.25
C ILE A 91 -31.77 13.88 0.75
N GLU A 92 -32.14 12.77 0.12
CA GLU A 92 -32.52 12.73 -1.31
C GLU A 92 -33.75 13.61 -1.58
N GLN A 93 -34.78 13.48 -0.74
CA GLN A 93 -35.98 14.29 -0.84
C GLN A 93 -35.72 15.79 -0.64
N LEU A 94 -34.82 16.16 0.27
CA LEU A 94 -34.39 17.55 0.49
C LEU A 94 -33.54 18.08 -0.67
N GLY A 95 -32.77 17.22 -1.35
CA GLY A 95 -32.01 17.57 -2.56
C GLY A 95 -32.91 17.88 -3.74
N LEU A 96 -33.87 17.00 -4.03
CA LEU A 96 -34.87 17.20 -5.09
C LEU A 96 -35.69 18.48 -4.87
N ALA A 97 -35.98 18.85 -3.62
CA ALA A 97 -36.71 20.07 -3.30
C ALA A 97 -35.93 21.35 -3.61
N ARG A 98 -34.58 21.31 -3.61
CA ARG A 98 -33.72 22.46 -3.93
C ARG A 98 -33.63 22.71 -5.44
N ASP A 99 -33.68 21.66 -6.26
CA ASP A 99 -33.60 21.72 -7.74
C ASP A 99 -34.73 22.56 -8.37
N LEU A 100 -35.86 22.72 -7.68
CA LEU A 100 -37.01 23.47 -8.20
C LEU A 100 -36.75 24.98 -8.33
N ARG A 101 -35.67 25.58 -7.77
CA ARG A 101 -35.52 27.06 -7.72
C ARG A 101 -34.16 27.77 -7.94
N SER A 102 -32.96 27.17 -7.85
CA SER A 102 -31.68 27.65 -8.49
C SER A 102 -30.38 27.02 -7.93
N GLU A 103 -29.44 26.61 -8.79
CA GLU A 103 -28.13 27.21 -9.18
C GLU A 103 -27.42 26.21 -10.13
N GLU A 104 -26.58 26.67 -11.07
CA GLU A 104 -25.92 25.80 -12.07
C GLU A 104 -24.99 24.77 -11.40
N ASP A 105 -25.33 23.48 -11.52
CA ASP A 105 -24.48 22.38 -11.05
C ASP A 105 -23.15 22.41 -11.84
N ALA A 106 -22.02 22.54 -11.14
CA ALA A 106 -20.69 22.54 -11.77
C ALA A 106 -20.42 21.28 -12.61
N LEU A 107 -21.14 20.18 -12.34
CA LEU A 107 -21.08 18.93 -13.10
C LEU A 107 -22.04 18.89 -14.29
N ALA A 108 -23.03 19.79 -14.39
CA ALA A 108 -24.01 19.78 -15.49
C ALA A 108 -23.38 20.02 -16.86
N SER A 109 -22.27 20.77 -16.91
CA SER A 109 -21.51 20.99 -18.15
C SER A 109 -20.53 19.86 -18.51
N VAL A 110 -20.30 18.90 -17.62
CA VAL A 110 -19.26 17.87 -17.77
C VAL A 110 -19.88 16.57 -18.30
N PRO A 111 -19.48 16.07 -19.49
CA PRO A 111 -19.97 14.81 -20.03
C PRO A 111 -19.77 13.64 -19.06
N GLU A 112 -20.62 12.62 -19.16
CA GLU A 112 -20.40 11.40 -18.41
C GLU A 112 -19.19 10.64 -18.96
N VAL A 113 -18.41 10.04 -18.06
CA VAL A 113 -17.31 9.13 -18.42
C VAL A 113 -17.93 7.89 -19.06
N MET A 114 -17.49 7.49 -20.26
CA MET A 114 -17.98 6.24 -20.84
C MET A 114 -17.44 5.06 -20.00
N PRO A 115 -18.31 4.24 -19.40
CA PRO A 115 -17.84 3.11 -18.60
C PRO A 115 -17.09 2.11 -19.49
N VAL A 116 -16.03 1.48 -18.96
CA VAL A 116 -15.44 0.30 -19.62
C VAL A 116 -16.51 -0.77 -19.71
N MET A 117 -17.00 -1.01 -20.92
CA MET A 117 -17.99 -2.03 -21.20
C MET A 117 -17.31 -3.40 -21.32
N LYS A 118 -17.93 -4.43 -20.76
CA LYS A 118 -17.48 -5.82 -20.97
C LYS A 118 -18.41 -6.54 -21.93
N PRO A 119 -17.88 -7.25 -22.95
CA PRO A 119 -18.70 -8.06 -23.84
C PRO A 119 -19.29 -9.25 -23.08
N VAL A 120 -20.59 -9.48 -23.25
CA VAL A 120 -21.27 -10.66 -22.72
C VAL A 120 -21.08 -11.79 -23.72
N LYS A 121 -20.49 -12.93 -23.30
CA LYS A 121 -20.47 -14.14 -24.13
C LYS A 121 -21.90 -14.67 -24.22
N VAL A 122 -22.55 -14.45 -25.36
CA VAL A 122 -23.84 -15.06 -25.70
C VAL A 122 -23.56 -16.51 -26.10
N LEU A 123 -24.17 -17.48 -25.41
CA LEU A 123 -24.17 -18.87 -25.84
C LEU A 123 -25.20 -19.03 -26.97
N GLU A 124 -24.89 -19.84 -27.99
CA GLU A 124 -25.82 -20.12 -29.09
C GLU A 124 -27.17 -20.63 -28.54
N GLY A 125 -28.25 -19.87 -28.76
CA GLY A 125 -29.62 -20.24 -28.36
C GLY A 125 -30.31 -19.33 -27.33
N GLU A 126 -29.66 -18.28 -26.81
CA GLU A 126 -30.32 -17.29 -25.93
C GLU A 126 -30.84 -16.06 -26.70
N PRO A 127 -31.98 -15.47 -26.32
CA PRO A 127 -32.53 -14.27 -26.98
C PRO A 127 -31.66 -13.03 -26.74
N GLU A 128 -31.76 -12.05 -27.65
CA GLU A 128 -30.91 -10.84 -27.77
C GLU A 128 -30.54 -10.18 -26.42
N VAL A 129 -29.41 -10.61 -25.84
CA VAL A 129 -28.78 -9.93 -24.71
C VAL A 129 -28.01 -8.72 -25.27
N PRO A 130 -28.05 -7.55 -24.61
CA PRO A 130 -27.25 -6.41 -25.03
C PRO A 130 -25.77 -6.80 -25.09
N ALA A 131 -25.11 -6.50 -26.20
CA ALA A 131 -23.76 -6.98 -26.52
C ALA A 131 -22.69 -6.64 -25.45
N SER A 132 -22.96 -5.69 -24.53
CA SER A 132 -22.05 -5.32 -23.45
C SER A 132 -22.73 -4.74 -22.19
N VAL A 133 -22.08 -4.86 -21.03
CA VAL A 133 -22.57 -4.43 -19.69
C VAL A 133 -21.50 -3.66 -18.92
N VAL A 134 -21.93 -2.72 -18.06
CA VAL A 134 -21.05 -1.97 -17.14
C VAL A 134 -20.67 -2.84 -15.93
N PRO A 135 -19.37 -2.93 -15.58
CA PRO A 135 -18.89 -3.59 -14.39
C PRO A 135 -19.57 -3.14 -13.08
N PHE A 136 -19.93 -4.09 -12.22
CA PHE A 136 -20.60 -3.82 -10.94
C PHE A 136 -19.82 -2.87 -10.01
N ASN A 137 -18.50 -3.03 -9.91
CA ASN A 137 -17.66 -2.16 -9.09
C ASN A 137 -17.73 -0.69 -9.51
N LEU A 138 -17.66 -0.46 -10.82
CA LEU A 138 -17.76 0.88 -11.37
C LEU A 138 -19.15 1.45 -11.12
N ALA A 139 -20.19 0.63 -11.26
CA ALA A 139 -21.55 1.02 -10.92
C ALA A 139 -21.68 1.39 -9.43
N ASN A 140 -21.05 0.64 -8.51
CA ASN A 140 -21.06 0.94 -7.08
C ASN A 140 -20.27 2.20 -6.72
N LEU A 141 -19.12 2.42 -7.38
CA LEU A 141 -18.39 3.66 -7.24
C LEU A 141 -19.25 4.83 -7.70
N ARG A 142 -19.81 4.77 -8.91
CA ARG A 142 -20.69 5.81 -9.46
C ARG A 142 -21.81 6.16 -8.49
N SER A 143 -22.51 5.17 -7.94
CA SER A 143 -23.58 5.43 -6.96
C SER A 143 -23.07 6.01 -5.64
N SER A 144 -21.89 5.60 -5.16
CA SER A 144 -21.28 6.22 -3.98
C SER A 144 -20.90 7.68 -4.24
N LEU A 145 -20.46 7.99 -5.45
CA LEU A 145 -20.14 9.35 -5.90
C LEU A 145 -21.39 10.17 -6.23
N GLU A 146 -22.49 9.55 -6.67
CA GLU A 146 -23.80 10.20 -6.84
C GLU A 146 -24.37 10.66 -5.50
N LEU A 147 -24.14 9.92 -4.42
CA LEU A 147 -24.48 10.40 -3.08
C LEU A 147 -23.63 11.61 -2.69
N MET A 148 -22.37 11.66 -3.12
CA MET A 148 -21.52 12.83 -2.91
C MET A 148 -22.02 14.04 -3.69
N SER A 149 -22.44 13.86 -4.95
CA SER A 149 -23.01 14.94 -5.77
C SER A 149 -24.36 15.41 -5.20
N THR A 150 -25.20 14.48 -4.76
CA THR A 150 -26.47 14.81 -4.09
C THR A 150 -26.21 15.55 -2.78
N ALA A 151 -25.27 15.08 -1.96
CA ALA A 151 -24.89 15.75 -0.72
C ALA A 151 -24.28 17.15 -0.97
N ARG A 152 -23.53 17.33 -2.08
CA ARG A 152 -23.05 18.64 -2.53
C ARG A 152 -24.21 19.60 -2.80
N ARG A 153 -25.25 19.12 -3.51
CA ARG A 153 -26.46 19.92 -3.80
C ARG A 153 -27.18 20.31 -2.51
N VAL A 154 -27.28 19.40 -1.55
CA VAL A 154 -28.03 19.65 -0.32
C VAL A 154 -27.26 20.55 0.67
N LEU A 155 -25.94 20.33 0.82
CA LEU A 155 -25.08 21.02 1.79
C LEU A 155 -23.78 21.53 1.15
N PRO A 156 -23.82 22.55 0.28
CA PRO A 156 -22.63 23.03 -0.42
C PRO A 156 -21.53 23.53 0.53
N ASP A 157 -21.90 24.20 1.62
CA ASP A 157 -20.95 24.85 2.53
C ASP A 157 -20.49 23.96 3.70
N ASP A 158 -21.12 22.80 3.94
CA ASP A 158 -20.82 21.92 5.09
C ASP A 158 -20.02 20.68 4.67
N ASN A 159 -18.74 20.91 4.36
CA ASN A 159 -17.80 19.84 3.97
C ASN A 159 -17.63 18.78 5.05
N MET A 160 -17.83 19.12 6.33
CA MET A 160 -17.69 18.18 7.45
C MET A 160 -18.84 17.18 7.48
N ALA A 161 -20.08 17.65 7.32
CA ALA A 161 -21.24 16.78 7.21
C ALA A 161 -21.17 15.87 5.98
N ARG A 162 -20.69 16.41 4.84
CA ARG A 162 -20.45 15.64 3.60
C ARG A 162 -19.38 14.56 3.79
N GLN A 163 -18.26 14.88 4.45
CA GLN A 163 -17.22 13.89 4.77
C GLN A 163 -17.75 12.77 5.67
N LYS A 164 -18.56 13.11 6.68
CA LYS A 164 -19.19 12.12 7.56
C LYS A 164 -20.06 11.14 6.77
N LEU A 165 -20.87 11.65 5.84
CA LEU A 165 -21.72 10.82 4.99
C LEU A 165 -20.89 9.89 4.08
N LEU A 166 -19.77 10.38 3.55
CA LEU A 166 -18.84 9.58 2.74
C LEU A 166 -18.28 8.39 3.54
N GLU A 167 -17.83 8.61 4.79
CA GLU A 167 -17.26 7.54 5.62
C GLU A 167 -18.32 6.57 6.20
N GLU A 168 -19.54 7.06 6.49
CA GLU A 168 -20.60 6.26 7.10
C GLU A 168 -21.37 5.39 6.11
N SER A 169 -21.51 5.83 4.86
CA SER A 169 -22.52 5.29 3.93
C SER A 169 -22.15 3.95 3.27
N VAL A 170 -20.90 3.50 3.28
CA VAL A 170 -20.39 2.42 2.42
C VAL A 170 -21.25 1.14 2.35
N TYR A 171 -21.49 0.47 3.47
CA TYR A 171 -22.22 -0.81 3.48
C TYR A 171 -23.74 -0.61 3.36
N ASP A 172 -24.26 0.47 3.94
CA ASP A 172 -25.68 0.79 3.88
C ASP A 172 -26.09 1.18 2.45
N VAL A 173 -25.18 1.73 1.63
CA VAL A 173 -25.39 2.01 0.19
C VAL A 173 -25.48 0.72 -0.61
N ALA A 174 -24.54 -0.20 -0.41
CA ALA A 174 -24.56 -1.50 -1.08
C ALA A 174 -25.85 -2.28 -0.76
N MET A 175 -26.30 -2.26 0.50
CA MET A 175 -27.55 -2.87 0.93
C MET A 175 -28.79 -2.22 0.30
N HIS A 176 -28.90 -0.89 0.37
CA HIS A 176 -30.07 -0.17 -0.15
C HIS A 176 -30.25 -0.39 -1.65
N ARG A 177 -29.14 -0.47 -2.39
CA ARG A 177 -29.17 -0.74 -3.84
C ARG A 177 -29.65 -2.14 -4.17
N LEU A 178 -29.09 -3.17 -3.54
CA LEU A 178 -29.52 -4.56 -3.77
C LEU A 178 -31.02 -4.72 -3.51
N LYS A 179 -31.52 -4.03 -2.47
CA LYS A 179 -32.94 -3.99 -2.15
C LYS A 179 -33.76 -3.25 -3.23
N HIS A 180 -33.41 -1.99 -3.53
CA HIS A 180 -34.16 -1.15 -4.47
C HIS A 180 -34.22 -1.74 -5.89
N GLU A 181 -33.10 -2.26 -6.40
CA GLU A 181 -33.07 -2.89 -7.71
C GLU A 181 -33.92 -4.15 -7.74
N THR A 182 -33.88 -4.98 -6.69
CA THR A 182 -34.74 -6.17 -6.61
C THR A 182 -36.23 -5.79 -6.58
N GLU A 183 -36.61 -4.75 -5.83
CA GLU A 183 -37.98 -4.23 -5.77
C GLU A 183 -38.44 -3.71 -7.15
N LEU A 184 -37.58 -2.95 -7.84
CA LEU A 184 -37.81 -2.52 -9.23
C LEU A 184 -38.01 -3.72 -10.16
N PHE A 185 -37.14 -4.73 -10.10
CA PHE A 185 -37.26 -5.93 -10.93
C PHE A 185 -38.53 -6.74 -10.64
N GLN A 186 -38.94 -6.84 -9.37
CA GLN A 186 -40.20 -7.46 -8.98
C GLN A 186 -41.41 -6.68 -9.52
N SER A 187 -41.34 -5.35 -9.52
CA SER A 187 -42.41 -4.49 -10.05
C SER A 187 -42.55 -4.55 -11.58
N MET A 188 -41.45 -4.81 -12.30
CA MET A 188 -41.44 -4.86 -13.78
C MET A 188 -41.83 -6.23 -14.38
N ASN A 189 -42.10 -7.24 -13.55
CA ASN A 189 -42.64 -8.56 -13.96
C ASN A 189 -41.88 -9.24 -15.13
N MET A 190 -40.56 -9.04 -15.22
CA MET A 190 -39.73 -9.62 -16.28
C MET A 190 -39.31 -11.07 -15.99
N ALA A 191 -39.23 -11.90 -17.03
CA ALA A 191 -38.82 -13.30 -16.92
C ALA A 191 -37.36 -13.46 -16.44
N PRO A 192 -37.03 -14.52 -15.67
CA PRO A 192 -35.69 -14.72 -15.08
C PRO A 192 -34.54 -14.81 -16.09
N ALA A 193 -34.83 -15.23 -17.32
CA ALA A 193 -33.84 -15.49 -18.36
C ALA A 193 -33.38 -14.25 -19.15
N LEU A 194 -33.98 -13.07 -18.92
CA LEU A 194 -33.78 -11.87 -19.75
C LEU A 194 -32.99 -10.73 -19.05
N SER A 195 -32.45 -10.92 -17.85
CA SER A 195 -32.12 -9.78 -16.97
C SER A 195 -30.63 -9.47 -16.76
N LYS A 196 -30.26 -8.23 -17.10
CA LYS A 196 -29.04 -7.46 -16.71
C LYS A 196 -28.84 -7.24 -15.19
N GLY A 197 -29.43 -8.10 -14.34
CA GLY A 197 -29.38 -7.99 -12.87
C GLY A 197 -29.49 -9.32 -12.12
N ALA A 198 -29.34 -10.46 -12.81
CA ALA A 198 -29.50 -11.79 -12.22
C ALA A 198 -28.56 -12.03 -11.02
N LEU A 199 -27.31 -11.59 -11.10
CA LEU A 199 -26.33 -11.71 -10.01
C LEU A 199 -26.77 -10.95 -8.75
N ARG A 200 -27.29 -9.74 -8.92
CA ARG A 200 -27.72 -8.86 -7.82
C ARG A 200 -28.95 -9.43 -7.13
N ARG A 201 -29.87 -9.97 -7.93
CA ARG A 201 -31.04 -10.71 -7.43
C ARG A 201 -30.60 -11.91 -6.60
N TRP A 202 -29.69 -12.73 -7.11
CA TRP A 202 -29.16 -13.88 -6.36
C TRP A 202 -28.44 -13.45 -5.08
N MET A 203 -27.62 -12.41 -5.12
CA MET A 203 -26.95 -11.89 -3.92
C MET A 203 -27.94 -11.41 -2.87
N TRP A 204 -29.03 -10.76 -3.27
CA TRP A 204 -30.09 -10.35 -2.35
C TRP A 204 -30.89 -11.55 -1.80
N GLU A 205 -31.23 -12.52 -2.66
CA GLU A 205 -31.88 -13.78 -2.25
C GLU A 205 -31.00 -14.57 -1.28
N TRP A 206 -29.71 -14.71 -1.58
CA TRP A 206 -28.72 -15.32 -0.69
C TRP A 206 -28.60 -14.53 0.61
N HIS A 207 -28.64 -13.20 0.56
CA HIS A 207 -28.57 -12.35 1.74
C HIS A 207 -29.76 -12.62 2.68
N GLN A 208 -30.99 -12.59 2.16
CA GLN A 208 -32.21 -12.84 2.95
C GLN A 208 -32.20 -14.24 3.58
N GLN A 209 -31.89 -15.26 2.78
CA GLN A 209 -31.84 -16.65 3.25
C GLN A 209 -30.71 -16.87 4.25
N LEU A 210 -29.55 -16.23 4.04
CA LEU A 210 -28.41 -16.35 4.95
C LEU A 210 -28.68 -15.63 6.28
N VAL A 211 -29.41 -14.52 6.30
CA VAL A 211 -29.80 -13.87 7.56
C VAL A 211 -30.65 -14.81 8.41
N GLU A 212 -31.68 -15.42 7.80
CA GLU A 212 -32.56 -16.36 8.50
C GLU A 212 -31.79 -17.61 8.98
N GLN A 213 -30.89 -18.13 8.15
CA GLN A 213 -30.05 -19.27 8.48
C GLN A 213 -29.05 -18.95 9.61
N LEU A 214 -28.39 -17.78 9.56
CA LEU A 214 -27.46 -17.35 10.60
C LEU A 214 -28.16 -17.15 11.94
N GLU A 215 -29.37 -16.60 11.96
CA GLU A 215 -30.15 -16.46 13.21
C GLU A 215 -30.42 -17.82 13.85
N ARG A 216 -30.88 -18.80 13.05
CA ARG A 216 -31.14 -20.17 13.52
C ARG A 216 -29.87 -20.90 13.97
N GLU A 217 -28.79 -20.81 13.20
CA GLU A 217 -27.55 -21.55 13.49
C GLU A 217 -26.74 -20.94 14.63
N ILE A 218 -26.72 -19.61 14.79
CA ILE A 218 -26.05 -18.99 15.94
C ILE A 218 -26.78 -19.39 17.24
N GLU A 219 -28.12 -19.43 17.24
CA GLU A 219 -28.89 -19.94 18.40
C GLU A 219 -28.61 -21.43 18.69
N SER A 220 -28.58 -22.27 17.64
CA SER A 220 -28.22 -23.69 17.76
C SER A 220 -26.81 -23.89 18.32
N LEU A 221 -25.85 -23.09 17.84
CA LEU A 221 -24.46 -23.10 18.30
C LEU A 221 -24.34 -22.69 19.77
N GLU A 222 -25.07 -21.66 20.21
CA GLU A 222 -25.09 -21.25 21.62
C GLU A 222 -25.58 -22.37 22.52
N VAL A 223 -26.68 -23.03 22.13
CA VAL A 223 -27.19 -24.20 22.86
C VAL A 223 -26.16 -25.33 22.88
N SER A 224 -25.54 -25.64 21.73
CA SER A 224 -24.51 -26.69 21.65
C SER A 224 -23.29 -26.39 22.52
N GLU A 225 -22.80 -25.16 22.49
CA GLU A 225 -21.65 -24.69 23.27
C GLU A 225 -21.92 -24.65 24.78
N LEU A 226 -23.17 -24.38 25.19
CA LEU A 226 -23.60 -24.45 26.59
C LEU A 226 -23.69 -25.89 27.13
N HIS A 227 -24.06 -26.85 26.28
CA HIS A 227 -24.20 -28.27 26.67
C HIS A 227 -22.90 -29.07 26.57
N SER A 228 -21.90 -28.61 25.80
CA SER A 228 -20.64 -29.32 25.59
C SER A 228 -19.63 -29.04 26.72
N ARG A 229 -19.76 -29.76 27.84
CA ARG A 229 -18.77 -29.71 28.95
C ARG A 229 -17.51 -30.56 28.73
N GLU A 230 -17.41 -31.34 27.65
CA GLU A 230 -16.40 -32.43 27.55
C GLU A 230 -15.43 -32.41 26.34
N THR A 231 -15.39 -31.37 25.50
CA THR A 231 -14.33 -31.27 24.46
C THR A 231 -13.55 -29.95 24.51
N PRO A 232 -12.38 -29.90 25.20
CA PRO A 232 -11.55 -28.69 25.32
C PRO A 232 -10.85 -28.24 24.01
N LEU A 233 -11.30 -28.72 22.85
CA LEU A 233 -10.65 -28.55 21.54
C LEU A 233 -11.47 -27.74 20.52
N ARG A 234 -12.76 -27.47 20.78
CA ARG A 234 -13.58 -26.56 19.96
C ARG A 234 -13.65 -25.18 20.65
N PRO A 235 -12.97 -24.14 20.14
CA PRO A 235 -13.09 -22.80 20.69
C PRO A 235 -14.51 -22.28 20.42
N HIS A 236 -15.10 -21.67 21.45
CA HIS A 236 -16.40 -21.03 21.40
C HIS A 236 -16.39 -19.89 20.39
N ILE A 237 -17.18 -20.00 19.32
CA ILE A 237 -17.31 -18.98 18.27
C ILE A 237 -18.56 -18.13 18.44
N SER A 238 -19.57 -18.62 19.16
CA SER A 238 -20.85 -17.92 19.36
C SER A 238 -20.70 -16.48 19.90
N PRO A 239 -19.79 -16.15 20.84
CA PRO A 239 -19.69 -14.79 21.37
C PRO A 239 -19.19 -13.79 20.33
N TYR A 240 -18.40 -14.26 19.36
CA TYR A 240 -17.84 -13.42 18.30
C TYR A 240 -18.86 -13.13 17.19
N LEU A 241 -19.79 -14.06 16.94
CA LEU A 241 -20.85 -13.89 15.95
C LEU A 241 -21.93 -12.91 16.44
N ARG A 242 -22.20 -12.84 17.75
CA ARG A 242 -23.21 -11.90 18.30
C ARG A 242 -22.76 -10.43 18.35
N LEU A 243 -21.49 -10.14 18.04
CA LEU A 243 -20.92 -8.79 18.10
C LEU A 243 -21.48 -7.85 17.01
N LEU A 244 -21.92 -8.42 15.89
CA LEU A 244 -22.57 -7.71 14.80
C LEU A 244 -23.99 -8.24 14.61
N ARG A 245 -24.83 -7.41 13.99
CA ARG A 245 -26.15 -7.86 13.55
C ARG A 245 -26.03 -8.85 12.39
N THR A 246 -26.97 -9.78 12.31
CA THR A 246 -27.01 -10.90 11.33
C THR A 246 -27.10 -10.41 9.89
N ASP A 247 -27.84 -9.32 9.64
CA ASP A 247 -27.88 -8.60 8.37
C ASP A 247 -26.48 -8.17 7.90
N ARG A 248 -25.70 -7.54 8.78
CA ARG A 248 -24.33 -7.09 8.45
C ARG A 248 -23.39 -8.27 8.22
N LEU A 249 -23.47 -9.32 9.03
CA LEU A 249 -22.64 -10.52 8.86
C LEU A 249 -22.87 -11.21 7.52
N SER A 250 -24.14 -11.37 7.13
CA SER A 250 -24.53 -11.95 5.85
C SER A 250 -23.95 -11.16 4.68
N MET A 251 -24.15 -9.83 4.68
CA MET A 251 -23.67 -8.97 3.60
C MET A 251 -22.13 -8.94 3.52
N LEU A 252 -21.45 -8.80 4.66
CA LEU A 252 -19.97 -8.83 4.72
C LEU A 252 -19.42 -10.12 4.11
N THR A 253 -20.03 -11.27 4.44
CA THR A 253 -19.60 -12.57 3.93
C THR A 253 -19.77 -12.68 2.42
N ILE A 254 -20.95 -12.30 1.91
CA ILE A 254 -21.25 -12.34 0.47
C ILE A 254 -20.31 -11.40 -0.29
N MET A 255 -20.14 -10.15 0.15
CA MET A 255 -19.30 -9.17 -0.52
C MET A 255 -17.82 -9.56 -0.54
N GLU A 256 -17.26 -9.97 0.61
CA GLU A 256 -15.84 -10.35 0.69
C GLU A 256 -15.57 -11.63 -0.09
N LEU A 257 -16.46 -12.64 -0.06
CA LEU A 257 -16.26 -13.87 -0.82
C LEU A 257 -16.30 -13.63 -2.33
N MET A 258 -17.26 -12.81 -2.80
CA MET A 258 -17.38 -12.46 -4.22
C MET A 258 -16.18 -11.65 -4.75
N ARG A 259 -15.54 -10.85 -3.89
CA ARG A 259 -14.33 -10.08 -4.23
C ARG A 259 -13.11 -10.97 -4.55
N PHE A 260 -12.97 -12.13 -3.91
CA PHE A 260 -11.74 -12.94 -3.98
C PHE A 260 -11.56 -13.76 -5.26
N HIS A 261 -12.57 -13.86 -6.12
CA HIS A 261 -12.64 -14.77 -7.25
C HIS A 261 -11.48 -14.70 -8.26
N SER A 262 -10.79 -13.55 -8.40
CA SER A 262 -9.74 -13.35 -9.42
C SER A 262 -8.35 -13.02 -8.86
N SER A 263 -8.14 -13.12 -7.55
CA SER A 263 -6.89 -12.73 -6.88
C SER A 263 -5.76 -13.78 -6.96
N GLY A 264 -5.97 -14.89 -7.68
CA GLY A 264 -5.00 -15.97 -7.85
C GLY A 264 -4.70 -16.23 -9.32
N ALA A 265 -3.45 -16.57 -9.65
CA ALA A 265 -2.98 -16.92 -10.99
C ALA A 265 -3.57 -18.23 -11.56
N SER A 266 -4.64 -18.76 -10.98
CA SER A 266 -5.35 -19.96 -11.44
C SER A 266 -6.65 -19.51 -12.11
N GLU A 267 -6.90 -19.97 -13.33
CA GLU A 267 -7.97 -19.53 -14.24
C GLU A 267 -9.42 -19.70 -13.72
N ALA A 268 -9.68 -20.22 -12.50
CA ALA A 268 -11.05 -20.50 -12.07
C ALA A 268 -11.36 -20.56 -10.55
N GLY A 269 -10.52 -20.07 -9.62
CA GLY A 269 -10.88 -20.18 -8.19
C GLY A 269 -10.02 -19.46 -7.16
N MET A 270 -10.60 -19.22 -5.97
CA MET A 270 -9.95 -18.52 -4.85
C MET A 270 -9.32 -19.49 -3.84
N LYS A 271 -8.14 -19.15 -3.30
CA LYS A 271 -7.51 -19.92 -2.23
C LYS A 271 -8.29 -19.75 -0.93
N ILE A 272 -8.84 -20.85 -0.41
CA ILE A 272 -9.75 -20.83 0.73
C ILE A 272 -9.11 -20.24 2.01
N ALA A 273 -7.86 -20.57 2.32
CA ALA A 273 -7.19 -20.05 3.52
C ALA A 273 -7.15 -18.51 3.59
N ARG A 274 -7.01 -17.84 2.44
CA ARG A 274 -7.00 -16.37 2.36
C ARG A 274 -8.40 -15.77 2.52
N ALA A 275 -9.41 -16.41 1.91
CA ALA A 275 -10.80 -15.98 2.02
C ALA A 275 -11.27 -16.02 3.47
N LEU A 276 -11.02 -17.12 4.19
CA LEU A 276 -11.45 -17.31 5.58
C LEU A 276 -10.84 -16.27 6.54
N VAL A 277 -9.53 -16.01 6.44
CA VAL A 277 -8.85 -15.00 7.28
C VAL A 277 -9.41 -13.61 7.02
N THR A 278 -9.66 -13.27 5.75
CA THR A 278 -10.11 -11.92 5.37
C THR A 278 -11.53 -11.65 5.88
N ILE A 279 -12.45 -12.62 5.71
CA ILE A 279 -13.83 -12.49 6.20
C ILE A 279 -13.83 -12.31 7.73
N GLY A 280 -13.07 -13.13 8.46
CA GLY A 280 -12.94 -12.98 9.91
C GLY A 280 -12.36 -11.62 10.34
N SER A 281 -11.34 -11.13 9.62
CA SER A 281 -10.75 -9.81 9.87
C SER A 281 -11.71 -8.66 9.54
N ALA A 282 -12.53 -8.80 8.49
CA ALA A 282 -13.53 -7.79 8.11
C ALA A 282 -14.62 -7.65 9.18
N VAL A 283 -15.07 -8.76 9.76
CA VAL A 283 -16.03 -8.79 10.88
C VAL A 283 -15.46 -8.07 12.11
N GLU A 284 -14.21 -8.36 12.49
CA GLU A 284 -13.53 -7.71 13.61
C GLU A 284 -13.38 -6.19 13.41
N LEU A 285 -12.99 -5.77 12.20
CA LEU A 285 -12.84 -4.36 11.83
C LEU A 285 -14.19 -3.62 11.88
N GLU A 286 -15.26 -4.22 11.38
CA GLU A 286 -16.60 -3.62 11.41
C GLU A 286 -17.13 -3.46 12.83
N HIS A 287 -16.97 -4.48 13.68
CA HIS A 287 -17.34 -4.39 15.10
C HIS A 287 -16.60 -3.24 15.81
N THR A 288 -15.30 -3.14 15.56
CA THR A 288 -14.46 -2.07 16.11
C THR A 288 -14.94 -0.69 15.65
N ALA A 289 -15.31 -0.54 14.37
CA ALA A 289 -15.88 0.69 13.84
C ALA A 289 -17.23 1.03 14.53
N GLN A 290 -18.11 0.06 14.74
CA GLN A 290 -19.40 0.27 15.39
C GLN A 290 -19.27 0.68 16.88
N LEU A 291 -18.31 0.11 17.59
CA LEU A 291 -17.98 0.52 18.96
C LEU A 291 -17.52 1.97 19.02
N CYS A 292 -16.63 2.38 18.11
CA CYS A 292 -16.17 3.76 18.01
C CYS A 292 -17.34 4.73 17.77
N ARG A 293 -18.31 4.33 16.93
CA ARG A 293 -19.54 5.11 16.69
C ARG A 293 -20.40 5.25 17.95
N ARG A 294 -20.67 4.15 18.66
CA ARG A 294 -21.50 4.15 19.89
C ARG A 294 -20.92 5.03 20.99
N ARG A 295 -19.59 5.08 21.09
CA ARG A 295 -18.89 5.86 22.12
C ARG A 295 -18.92 7.37 21.89
N LYS A 296 -19.54 7.88 20.80
CA LYS A 296 -19.64 9.31 20.45
C LYS A 296 -18.31 10.04 20.74
N VAL A 297 -17.24 9.68 20.03
CA VAL A 297 -16.01 10.47 20.09
C VAL A 297 -16.37 11.88 19.61
N SER A 298 -16.53 12.79 20.55
CA SER A 298 -16.82 14.19 20.28
C SER A 298 -15.65 14.76 19.48
N LEU A 299 -15.89 14.98 18.19
CA LEU A 299 -15.04 15.87 17.41
C LEU A 299 -15.21 17.27 18.02
N PRO A 300 -14.12 18.01 18.27
CA PRO A 300 -14.25 19.40 18.67
C PRO A 300 -15.09 20.12 17.61
N ALA A 301 -16.20 20.72 18.05
CA ALA A 301 -17.05 21.52 17.20
C ALA A 301 -16.21 22.67 16.60
N ASN A 302 -16.32 22.85 15.29
CA ASN A 302 -15.54 23.78 14.51
C ASN A 302 -15.78 25.22 15.01
N THR A 303 -14.82 25.81 15.73
CA THR A 303 -14.82 27.25 16.03
C THR A 303 -14.13 27.98 14.88
N GLY A 304 -14.89 28.30 13.82
CA GLY A 304 -14.54 29.26 12.78
C GLY A 304 -13.29 28.98 11.92
N PRO A 305 -13.07 29.76 10.85
CA PRO A 305 -11.91 29.69 9.97
C PRO A 305 -10.69 30.38 10.63
N THR A 306 -10.35 30.02 11.87
CA THR A 306 -9.13 30.48 12.52
C THR A 306 -8.14 29.32 12.60
N SER A 307 -7.08 29.45 11.80
CA SER A 307 -5.89 28.59 11.70
C SER A 307 -5.67 27.65 12.90
N PHE A 308 -6.01 26.38 12.70
CA PHE A 308 -5.66 25.25 13.59
C PHE A 308 -4.15 25.06 13.78
N PHE A 309 -3.31 25.93 13.20
CA PHE A 309 -1.85 25.81 13.18
C PHE A 309 -1.11 27.05 13.71
N SER A 310 -1.80 28.00 14.33
CA SER A 310 -1.14 29.01 15.17
C SER A 310 -0.34 28.35 16.30
N PRO A 311 0.74 28.96 16.83
CA PRO A 311 1.46 28.45 18.01
C PRO A 311 0.51 28.11 19.17
N THR A 312 -0.57 28.88 19.34
CA THR A 312 -1.62 28.66 20.33
C THR A 312 -2.46 27.41 20.04
N ALA A 313 -2.69 27.11 18.76
CA ALA A 313 -3.39 25.90 18.33
C ALA A 313 -2.49 24.65 18.42
N GLN A 314 -1.17 24.79 18.21
CA GLN A 314 -0.19 23.73 18.48
C GLN A 314 -0.08 23.43 19.98
N SER A 315 -0.05 24.45 20.84
CA SER A 315 -0.14 24.26 22.30
C SER A 315 -1.46 23.62 22.72
N ARG A 316 -2.58 24.00 22.09
CA ARG A 316 -3.89 23.38 22.31
C ARG A 316 -3.95 21.94 21.80
N MET A 317 -3.28 21.62 20.69
CA MET A 317 -3.20 20.27 20.15
C MET A 317 -2.29 19.39 21.01
N MET A 318 -1.16 19.92 21.50
CA MET A 318 -0.31 19.32 22.53
C MET A 318 -1.10 19.05 23.82
N GLN A 319 -1.95 20.00 24.24
CA GLN A 319 -2.82 19.86 25.40
C GLN A 319 -3.91 18.79 25.19
N LEU A 320 -4.56 18.77 24.02
CA LEU A 320 -5.50 17.70 23.64
C LEU A 320 -4.80 16.33 23.50
N ARG A 321 -3.53 16.30 23.08
CA ARG A 321 -2.68 15.10 23.04
C ARG A 321 -2.41 14.61 24.46
N LEU A 322 -2.10 15.48 25.41
CA LEU A 322 -1.90 15.16 26.83
C LEU A 322 -3.20 14.69 27.52
N GLU A 323 -4.31 15.40 27.29
CA GLU A 323 -5.64 15.03 27.81
C GLU A 323 -6.11 13.68 27.27
N ARG A 324 -5.80 13.37 25.99
CA ARG A 324 -6.14 12.07 25.41
C ARG A 324 -5.20 10.96 25.85
N LEU A 325 -3.88 11.20 25.99
CA LEU A 325 -2.95 10.24 26.61
C LEU A 325 -3.44 9.81 28.01
N GLN A 326 -4.06 10.74 28.74
CA GLN A 326 -4.74 10.44 30.02
C GLN A 326 -6.03 9.62 29.80
N ALA A 327 -6.86 9.94 28.80
CA ALA A 327 -8.07 9.19 28.48
C ALA A 327 -7.83 7.79 27.89
N THR A 328 -6.74 7.55 27.15
CA THR A 328 -6.38 6.23 26.60
C THR A 328 -6.00 5.24 27.70
N ARG A 329 -5.56 5.72 28.88
CA ARG A 329 -5.37 4.88 30.07
C ARG A 329 -6.68 4.30 30.60
N ASP A 330 -7.81 4.93 30.29
CA ASP A 330 -9.15 4.52 30.72
C ASP A 330 -9.90 3.68 29.65
N ASP A 331 -9.28 3.35 28.51
CA ASP A 331 -9.93 2.50 27.49
C ASP A 331 -9.89 1.02 27.93
N PRO A 332 -11.03 0.34 28.15
CA PRO A 332 -11.02 -1.06 28.56
C PRO A 332 -10.37 -1.93 27.48
N TRP A 333 -9.25 -2.55 27.87
CA TRP A 333 -8.50 -3.56 27.13
C TRP A 333 -9.42 -4.49 26.33
N GLN A 334 -9.31 -4.47 24.99
CA GLN A 334 -9.94 -5.46 24.12
C GLN A 334 -8.89 -6.42 23.57
N PRO A 335 -9.03 -7.74 23.79
CA PRO A 335 -8.12 -8.71 23.20
C PRO A 335 -8.36 -8.82 21.70
N GLU A 336 -7.29 -8.69 20.90
CA GLU A 336 -7.32 -8.94 19.45
C GLU A 336 -7.71 -10.40 19.16
N TRP A 337 -8.46 -10.63 18.08
CA TRP A 337 -8.85 -11.99 17.72
C TRP A 337 -7.65 -12.79 17.25
N SER A 338 -7.53 -14.03 17.73
CA SER A 338 -6.50 -14.95 17.21
C SER A 338 -6.77 -15.27 15.73
N GLN A 339 -5.73 -15.57 14.95
CA GLN A 339 -5.91 -16.03 13.56
C GLN A 339 -6.78 -17.28 13.46
N ILE A 340 -6.71 -18.16 14.47
CA ILE A 340 -7.55 -19.35 14.55
C ILE A 340 -9.02 -18.94 14.71
N THR A 341 -9.31 -17.95 15.56
CA THR A 341 -10.66 -17.39 15.74
C THR A 341 -11.16 -16.77 14.44
N ARG A 342 -10.37 -15.90 13.79
CA ARG A 342 -10.71 -15.27 12.51
C ARG A 342 -11.07 -16.31 11.44
N VAL A 343 -10.24 -17.35 11.31
CA VAL A 343 -10.45 -18.42 10.34
C VAL A 343 -11.67 -19.25 10.66
N LYS A 344 -11.96 -19.52 11.94
CA LYS A 344 -13.13 -20.29 12.34
C LYS A 344 -14.43 -19.52 12.14
N VAL A 345 -14.45 -18.23 12.51
CA VAL A 345 -15.59 -17.35 12.23
C VAL A 345 -15.79 -17.24 10.72
N GLY A 346 -14.73 -16.98 9.94
CA GLY A 346 -14.81 -16.95 8.49
C GLY A 346 -15.25 -18.28 7.88
N ALA A 347 -14.78 -19.42 8.41
CA ALA A 347 -15.17 -20.75 7.94
C ALA A 347 -16.65 -21.02 8.19
N PHE A 348 -17.16 -20.71 9.38
CA PHE A 348 -18.56 -20.86 9.71
C PHE A 348 -19.45 -20.04 8.76
N LEU A 349 -19.11 -18.75 8.57
CA LEU A 349 -19.88 -17.86 7.69
C LEU A 349 -19.87 -18.33 6.22
N VAL A 350 -18.72 -18.78 5.70
CA VAL A 350 -18.62 -19.30 4.33
C VAL A 350 -19.36 -20.62 4.18
N ASP A 351 -19.31 -21.50 5.16
CA ASP A 351 -20.02 -22.79 5.16
C ASP A 351 -21.53 -22.57 5.08
N GLN A 352 -22.08 -21.68 5.91
CA GLN A 352 -23.49 -21.29 5.86
C GLN A 352 -23.88 -20.64 4.53
N LEU A 353 -23.00 -19.80 3.96
CA LEU A 353 -23.23 -19.24 2.64
C LEU A 353 -23.22 -20.32 1.54
N MET A 354 -22.34 -21.32 1.62
CA MET A 354 -22.27 -22.41 0.63
C MET A 354 -23.50 -23.32 0.65
N GLU A 355 -24.13 -23.52 1.81
CA GLU A 355 -25.37 -24.30 1.95
C GLU A 355 -26.58 -23.56 1.36
N VAL A 356 -26.63 -22.24 1.56
CA VAL A 356 -27.74 -21.37 1.14
C VAL A 356 -27.63 -20.95 -0.32
N ALA A 357 -26.44 -20.60 -0.79
CA ALA A 357 -26.25 -19.98 -2.09
C ALA A 357 -26.43 -20.97 -3.25
N LYS A 358 -27.62 -20.94 -3.86
CA LYS A 358 -28.01 -21.75 -5.01
C LYS A 358 -28.36 -20.86 -6.21
N VAL A 359 -28.21 -21.42 -7.40
CA VAL A 359 -28.50 -20.78 -8.69
C VAL A 359 -29.26 -21.73 -9.59
N THR A 360 -30.26 -21.21 -10.30
CA THR A 360 -31.01 -21.98 -11.29
C THR A 360 -30.35 -21.83 -12.65
N ARG A 361 -29.92 -22.94 -13.24
CA ARG A 361 -29.32 -22.98 -14.58
C ARG A 361 -30.26 -23.68 -15.54
N THR A 362 -30.50 -23.06 -16.69
CA THR A 362 -31.21 -23.68 -17.82
C THR A 362 -30.18 -24.18 -18.82
N LEU A 363 -30.21 -25.45 -19.17
CA LEU A 363 -29.36 -26.06 -20.19
C LEU A 363 -30.21 -26.72 -21.25
N THR A 364 -29.85 -26.56 -22.52
CA THR A 364 -30.41 -27.38 -23.60
C THR A 364 -29.81 -28.78 -23.51
N HIS A 365 -30.67 -29.79 -23.39
CA HIS A 365 -30.20 -31.17 -23.29
C HIS A 365 -29.56 -31.60 -24.63
N PRO A 366 -28.31 -32.10 -24.63
CA PRO A 366 -27.51 -32.27 -25.86
C PRO A 366 -28.11 -33.27 -26.86
N THR A 367 -29.01 -34.15 -26.42
CA THR A 367 -29.61 -35.19 -27.25
C THR A 367 -31.09 -34.91 -27.60
N THR A 368 -31.80 -34.10 -26.82
CA THR A 368 -33.25 -33.87 -27.00
C THR A 368 -33.61 -32.43 -27.37
N GLY A 369 -32.68 -31.48 -27.23
CA GLY A 369 -32.88 -30.07 -27.57
C GLY A 369 -33.81 -29.30 -26.64
N GLU A 370 -34.42 -29.96 -25.65
CA GLU A 370 -35.33 -29.31 -24.69
C GLU A 370 -34.57 -28.56 -23.58
N PRO A 371 -35.08 -27.39 -23.12
CA PRO A 371 -34.49 -26.65 -22.02
C PRO A 371 -34.82 -27.34 -20.68
N VAL A 372 -33.78 -27.83 -20.00
CA VAL A 372 -33.87 -28.41 -18.65
C VAL A 372 -33.37 -27.39 -17.63
N THR A 373 -34.19 -27.10 -16.62
CA THR A 373 -33.82 -26.23 -15.50
C THR A 373 -33.35 -27.04 -14.31
N GLU A 374 -32.14 -26.80 -13.82
CA GLU A 374 -31.55 -27.46 -12.65
C GLU A 374 -31.10 -26.42 -11.61
N ILE A 375 -31.29 -26.72 -10.32
CA ILE A 375 -30.76 -25.90 -9.22
C ILE A 375 -29.38 -26.43 -8.83
N GLN A 376 -28.35 -25.59 -8.96
CA GLN A 376 -26.97 -25.92 -8.64
C GLN A 376 -26.43 -25.02 -7.52
N ALA A 377 -25.42 -25.48 -6.79
CA ALA A 377 -24.72 -24.63 -5.82
C ALA A 377 -23.95 -23.51 -6.52
N ALA A 378 -23.99 -22.29 -5.97
CA ALA A 378 -23.28 -21.13 -6.48
C ALA A 378 -21.77 -21.21 -6.23
N PHE A 379 -21.37 -21.87 -5.14
CA PHE A 379 -19.99 -22.06 -4.71
C PHE A 379 -19.71 -23.56 -4.55
N THR A 380 -18.57 -24.00 -5.04
CA THR A 380 -18.11 -25.39 -4.92
C THR A 380 -16.70 -25.44 -4.38
N HIS A 381 -16.41 -26.38 -3.49
CA HIS A 381 -15.08 -26.59 -2.93
C HIS A 381 -14.36 -27.70 -3.70
N THR A 382 -13.18 -27.40 -4.24
CA THR A 382 -12.37 -28.35 -5.01
C THR A 382 -10.87 -28.22 -4.68
N TYR A 383 -10.05 -29.11 -5.22
CA TYR A 383 -8.60 -29.09 -5.03
C TYR A 383 -7.86 -28.96 -6.36
N GLU A 384 -6.83 -28.12 -6.40
CA GLU A 384 -5.95 -27.94 -7.55
C GLU A 384 -4.50 -28.26 -7.18
N TYR A 385 -3.80 -28.96 -8.07
CA TYR A 385 -2.38 -29.27 -7.91
C TYR A 385 -1.52 -28.23 -8.62
N ASN A 386 -0.78 -27.44 -7.86
CA ASN A 386 0.17 -26.49 -8.42
C ASN A 386 1.59 -26.90 -8.02
N ARG A 387 2.43 -27.21 -9.02
CA ARG A 387 3.81 -27.71 -8.84
C ARG A 387 3.89 -28.88 -7.82
N GLY A 388 2.95 -29.81 -7.90
CA GLY A 388 2.88 -30.97 -7.01
C GLY A 388 2.24 -30.73 -5.62
N HIS A 389 1.87 -29.49 -5.28
CA HIS A 389 1.18 -29.19 -4.02
C HIS A 389 -0.35 -29.10 -4.19
N LYS A 390 -1.09 -29.85 -3.36
CA LYS A 390 -2.56 -29.83 -3.28
C LYS A 390 -3.03 -28.55 -2.58
N ASN A 391 -3.76 -27.69 -3.29
CA ASN A 391 -4.34 -26.47 -2.76
C ASN A 391 -5.87 -26.54 -2.80
N GLY A 392 -6.53 -26.27 -1.67
CA GLY A 392 -7.99 -26.13 -1.63
C GLY A 392 -8.43 -24.80 -2.21
N ILE A 393 -9.39 -24.84 -3.13
CA ILE A 393 -9.95 -23.67 -3.81
C ILE A 393 -11.48 -23.69 -3.76
N ILE A 394 -12.08 -22.51 -3.59
CA ILE A 394 -13.51 -22.31 -3.80
C ILE A 394 -13.67 -21.85 -5.25
N LYS A 395 -14.36 -22.67 -6.06
CA LYS A 395 -14.74 -22.37 -7.44
C LYS A 395 -16.17 -21.86 -7.45
N LEU A 396 -16.41 -20.83 -8.25
CA LEU A 396 -17.77 -20.39 -8.54
C LEU A 396 -18.42 -21.33 -9.55
N ASN A 397 -19.74 -21.46 -9.47
CA ASN A 397 -20.51 -22.04 -10.55
C ASN A 397 -20.18 -21.28 -11.84
N PRO A 398 -19.93 -21.96 -12.98
CA PRO A 398 -19.60 -21.30 -14.25
C PRO A 398 -20.60 -20.19 -14.64
N LEU A 399 -21.88 -20.35 -14.30
CA LEU A 399 -22.90 -19.34 -14.56
C LEU A 399 -22.72 -18.11 -13.68
N VAL A 400 -22.46 -18.29 -12.38
CA VAL A 400 -22.09 -17.19 -11.47
C VAL A 400 -20.78 -16.55 -11.89
N ALA A 401 -19.78 -17.35 -12.30
CA ALA A 401 -18.50 -16.87 -12.81
C ALA A 401 -18.67 -16.08 -14.10
N GLN A 402 -19.56 -16.48 -15.01
CA GLN A 402 -19.85 -15.76 -16.27
C GLN A 402 -20.54 -14.42 -15.99
N HIS A 403 -21.52 -14.39 -15.09
CA HIS A 403 -22.16 -13.15 -14.65
C HIS A 403 -21.20 -12.25 -13.87
N LEU A 404 -20.36 -12.82 -12.99
CA LEU A 404 -19.30 -12.13 -12.26
C LEU A 404 -18.16 -11.67 -13.16
N GLU A 405 -17.89 -12.41 -14.23
CA GLU A 405 -16.97 -11.98 -15.26
C GLU A 405 -17.58 -10.76 -15.93
N GLY A 406 -18.83 -10.81 -16.39
CA GLY A 406 -19.57 -9.67 -16.96
C GLY A 406 -19.66 -8.45 -16.03
N GLU A 407 -19.71 -8.69 -14.73
CA GLU A 407 -19.80 -7.72 -13.65
C GLU A 407 -18.67 -7.94 -12.63
N PRO A 408 -17.41 -7.56 -12.90
CA PRO A 408 -16.33 -7.85 -11.95
C PRO A 408 -16.67 -7.18 -10.62
N MET A 409 -16.66 -7.97 -9.54
CA MET A 409 -16.79 -7.54 -8.13
C MET A 409 -15.41 -7.28 -7.48
N ARG A 410 -14.32 -7.47 -8.25
CA ARG A 410 -12.93 -7.53 -7.78
C ARG A 410 -12.44 -6.23 -7.14
N ASP A 411 -12.99 -5.11 -7.59
CA ASP A 411 -12.78 -3.76 -7.10
C ASP A 411 -14.08 -3.26 -6.46
N LEU A 412 -14.71 -4.12 -5.64
CA LEU A 412 -15.55 -3.64 -4.55
C LEU A 412 -14.65 -2.70 -3.75
N ILE A 413 -14.64 -1.44 -4.19
CA ILE A 413 -14.03 -0.32 -3.52
C ILE A 413 -14.61 -0.42 -2.14
N HIS A 414 -13.75 -0.35 -1.14
CA HIS A 414 -14.23 0.10 0.13
C HIS A 414 -14.30 1.62 0.00
N PRO A 415 -15.46 2.27 -0.23
CA PRO A 415 -15.53 3.73 -0.27
C PRO A 415 -15.13 4.41 1.06
N ARG A 416 -14.57 3.66 2.02
CA ARG A 416 -13.90 4.20 3.20
C ARG A 416 -12.66 5.02 2.84
N HIS A 417 -11.98 4.71 1.74
CA HIS A 417 -10.69 5.34 1.43
C HIS A 417 -10.71 6.17 0.15
N LEU A 418 -11.71 7.03 -0.01
CA LEU A 418 -11.70 8.12 -1.00
C LEU A 418 -10.95 9.35 -0.43
N PRO A 419 -10.52 10.29 -1.28
CA PRO A 419 -9.97 11.57 -0.82
C PRO A 419 -10.93 12.29 0.15
N MET A 420 -10.38 12.97 1.15
CA MET A 420 -11.18 13.65 2.18
C MET A 420 -11.54 15.08 1.74
N LEU A 421 -12.77 15.51 1.96
CA LEU A 421 -13.22 16.90 1.68
C LEU A 421 -12.75 17.91 2.75
N VAL A 422 -12.23 17.41 3.86
CA VAL A 422 -11.73 18.19 4.99
C VAL A 422 -10.32 17.77 5.34
N LYS A 423 -9.58 18.66 6.02
CA LYS A 423 -8.23 18.34 6.50
C LYS A 423 -8.24 17.05 7.32
N PRO A 424 -7.32 16.11 7.06
CA PRO A 424 -7.24 14.88 7.81
C PRO A 424 -7.06 15.12 9.30
N LYS A 425 -7.51 14.15 10.09
CA LYS A 425 -7.23 14.11 11.52
C LYS A 425 -5.71 14.00 11.73
N PRO A 426 -5.10 14.91 12.52
CA PRO A 426 -3.69 14.80 12.86
C PRO A 426 -3.37 13.46 13.52
N TRP A 427 -2.18 12.93 13.24
CA TRP A 427 -1.68 11.75 13.92
C TRP A 427 -1.38 12.07 15.39
N ILE A 428 -2.01 11.29 16.29
CA ILE A 428 -1.86 11.41 17.75
C ILE A 428 -1.29 10.13 18.34
N ASP A 429 -1.63 8.98 17.76
CA ASP A 429 -1.15 7.66 18.17
C ASP A 429 -0.99 6.78 16.93
N HIS A 430 -0.36 5.62 17.09
CA HIS A 430 -0.08 4.65 16.04
C HIS A 430 -1.32 4.17 15.27
N ASP A 431 -2.53 4.24 15.85
CA ASP A 431 -3.80 3.82 15.25
C ASP A 431 -4.84 4.95 15.18
N ASN A 432 -4.43 6.19 15.42
CA ASN A 432 -5.31 7.34 15.54
C ASN A 432 -4.79 8.55 14.75
N GLY A 433 -5.20 8.64 13.48
CA GLY A 433 -4.92 9.73 12.55
C GLY A 433 -5.46 9.41 11.15
N GLY A 434 -5.39 10.38 10.23
CA GLY A 434 -5.93 10.23 8.87
C GLY A 434 -7.43 10.51 8.80
N TYR A 435 -8.26 9.47 8.64
CA TYR A 435 -9.71 9.62 8.53
C TYR A 435 -10.40 10.01 9.85
N LEU A 436 -11.63 10.53 9.76
CA LEU A 436 -12.35 11.02 10.95
C LEU A 436 -12.99 9.89 11.76
N PHE A 437 -13.64 8.94 11.07
CA PHE A 437 -14.43 7.87 11.67
C PHE A 437 -13.80 6.49 11.43
N SER A 438 -13.08 6.33 10.31
CA SER A 438 -12.38 5.09 9.98
C SER A 438 -11.04 4.99 10.72
N ARG A 439 -10.81 3.90 11.46
CA ARG A 439 -9.52 3.63 12.10
C ARG A 439 -8.45 3.36 11.04
N THR A 440 -7.32 4.06 11.15
CA THR A 440 -6.20 3.94 10.22
C THR A 440 -4.91 3.77 11.02
N SER A 441 -4.10 2.77 10.67
CA SER A 441 -2.77 2.57 11.25
C SER A 441 -1.75 3.49 10.56
N VAL A 442 -0.87 4.11 11.35
CA VAL A 442 0.23 4.94 10.84
C VAL A 442 1.21 4.11 10.02
N MET A 443 1.42 2.84 10.39
CA MET A 443 2.35 1.93 9.71
C MET A 443 1.61 0.80 9.00
N ARG A 444 1.99 0.54 7.74
CA ARG A 444 1.55 -0.60 6.92
C ARG A 444 2.28 -1.88 7.35
N ILE A 445 1.81 -2.50 8.43
CA ILE A 445 2.39 -3.74 8.97
C ILE A 445 1.80 -4.96 8.24
N LYS A 446 2.67 -5.88 7.79
CA LYS A 446 2.27 -7.16 7.20
C LYS A 446 2.58 -8.29 8.18
N ASP A 447 1.58 -8.72 8.95
CA ASP A 447 1.65 -9.93 9.78
C ASP A 447 2.89 -10.02 10.69
N SER A 448 3.29 -8.90 11.32
CA SER A 448 4.43 -8.84 12.24
C SER A 448 4.04 -8.17 13.56
N GLN A 449 3.83 -8.99 14.61
CA GLN A 449 3.48 -8.49 15.94
C GLN A 449 4.63 -7.72 16.60
N GLU A 450 5.86 -8.07 16.27
CA GLU A 450 7.05 -7.40 16.79
C GLU A 450 7.10 -5.93 16.33
N GLN A 451 6.87 -5.68 15.04
CA GLN A 451 6.78 -4.32 14.49
C GLN A 451 5.72 -3.49 15.22
N LEU A 452 4.54 -4.06 15.45
CA LEU A 452 3.45 -3.39 16.15
C LEU A 452 3.79 -3.09 17.61
N THR A 453 4.49 -4.01 18.28
CA THR A 453 4.88 -3.84 19.69
C THR A 453 5.89 -2.71 19.85
N TYR A 454 6.94 -2.67 19.01
CA TYR A 454 7.92 -1.58 19.01
C TYR A 454 7.27 -0.24 18.67
N LEU A 455 6.39 -0.21 17.67
CA LEU A 455 5.66 1.01 17.29
C LEU A 455 4.76 1.53 18.42
N ARG A 456 4.02 0.65 19.09
CA ARG A 456 3.18 1.00 20.25
C ARG A 456 4.00 1.57 21.38
N GLN A 457 5.11 0.93 21.74
CA GLN A 457 6.00 1.46 22.78
C GLN A 457 6.62 2.81 22.40
N ALA A 458 7.09 2.99 21.17
CA ALA A 458 7.66 4.26 20.73
C ALA A 458 6.62 5.39 20.72
N SER A 459 5.37 5.09 20.35
CA SER A 459 4.25 6.04 20.46
C SER A 459 3.99 6.43 21.90
N GLN A 460 3.89 5.46 22.82
CA GLN A 460 3.64 5.70 24.25
C GLN A 460 4.73 6.54 24.93
N LEU A 461 5.98 6.39 24.48
CA LEU A 461 7.12 7.17 24.97
C LEU A 461 7.21 8.58 24.36
N GLY A 462 6.40 8.89 23.34
CA GLY A 462 6.42 10.19 22.66
C GLY A 462 7.59 10.35 21.67
N ASN A 463 8.26 9.27 21.27
CA ASN A 463 9.40 9.34 20.35
C ASN A 463 8.99 9.58 18.88
N MET A 464 7.70 9.47 18.58
CA MET A 464 7.15 9.49 17.21
C MET A 464 6.62 10.86 16.76
N GLU A 465 6.71 11.90 17.59
CA GLU A 465 6.04 13.20 17.35
C GLU A 465 6.47 13.90 16.06
N LEU A 466 7.76 13.83 15.71
CA LEU A 466 8.27 14.43 14.47
C LEU A 466 7.75 13.67 13.24
N VAL A 467 7.65 12.35 13.34
CA VAL A 467 7.11 11.49 12.27
C VAL A 467 5.63 11.79 12.04
N TYR A 468 4.85 11.89 13.12
CA TYR A 468 3.44 12.26 13.06
C TYR A 468 3.25 13.64 12.44
N SER A 469 4.03 14.62 12.87
CA SER A 469 3.97 15.98 12.34
C SER A 469 4.35 16.02 10.85
N GLY A 470 5.33 15.23 10.41
CA GLY A 470 5.71 15.09 9.00
C GLY A 470 4.60 14.50 8.14
N LEU A 471 3.94 13.44 8.62
CA LEU A 471 2.77 12.85 7.94
C LEU A 471 1.58 13.82 7.91
N ASP A 472 1.40 14.62 8.97
CA ASP A 472 0.36 15.64 9.02
C ASP A 472 0.61 16.75 8.00
N VAL A 473 1.87 17.15 7.77
CA VAL A 473 2.20 18.11 6.68
C VAL A 473 1.72 17.56 5.35
N LEU A 474 2.18 16.35 4.99
CA LEU A 474 1.86 15.69 3.72
C LEU A 474 0.35 15.47 3.54
N GLY A 475 -0.35 15.10 4.61
CA GLY A 475 -1.80 14.90 4.60
C GLY A 475 -2.61 16.19 4.51
N SER A 476 -2.06 17.31 5.00
CA SER A 476 -2.76 18.60 5.05
C SER A 476 -2.65 19.42 3.77
N THR A 477 -1.84 18.99 2.80
CA THR A 477 -1.69 19.65 1.50
C THR A 477 -3.01 19.56 0.71
N PRO A 478 -3.61 20.70 0.32
CA PRO A 478 -4.89 20.72 -0.38
C PRO A 478 -4.70 20.52 -1.89
N TRP A 479 -5.53 19.67 -2.47
CA TRP A 479 -5.52 19.30 -3.88
C TRP A 479 -6.83 19.65 -4.57
N GLN A 480 -6.76 19.86 -5.88
CA GLN A 480 -7.89 20.07 -6.77
C GLN A 480 -7.66 19.36 -8.11
N ILE A 481 -8.76 19.00 -8.78
CA ILE A 481 -8.71 18.40 -10.12
C ILE A 481 -8.42 19.47 -11.18
N ASN A 482 -7.43 19.21 -12.03
CA ASN A 482 -7.11 20.03 -13.18
C ASN A 482 -8.18 19.86 -14.28
N ARG A 483 -9.12 20.80 -14.34
CA ARG A 483 -10.24 20.78 -15.31
C ARG A 483 -9.75 20.76 -16.76
N GLY A 484 -8.75 21.59 -17.08
CA GLY A 484 -8.25 21.72 -18.45
C GLY A 484 -7.62 20.45 -19.00
N VAL A 485 -7.01 19.62 -18.15
CA VAL A 485 -6.49 18.29 -18.53
C VAL A 485 -7.59 17.23 -18.48
N PHE A 486 -8.46 17.27 -17.46
CA PHE A 486 -9.55 16.33 -17.31
C PHE A 486 -10.47 16.31 -18.53
N ASP A 487 -10.82 17.47 -19.09
CA ASP A 487 -11.71 17.57 -20.25
C ASP A 487 -11.10 16.89 -21.50
N VAL A 488 -9.79 17.08 -21.74
CA VAL A 488 -9.06 16.42 -22.83
C VAL A 488 -9.00 14.91 -22.62
N VAL A 489 -8.67 14.48 -21.39
CA VAL A 489 -8.61 13.07 -21.03
C VAL A 489 -9.98 12.41 -21.23
N LEU A 490 -11.06 13.09 -20.84
CA LEU A 490 -12.42 12.61 -21.00
C LEU A 490 -12.81 12.45 -22.47
N GLU A 491 -12.43 13.40 -23.33
CA GLU A 491 -12.66 13.32 -24.78
C GLU A 491 -11.90 12.12 -25.39
N VAL A 492 -10.61 11.95 -25.06
CA VAL A 492 -9.81 10.81 -25.52
C VAL A 492 -10.41 9.50 -25.04
N TRP A 493 -10.75 9.42 -23.76
CA TRP A 493 -11.37 8.23 -23.17
C TRP A 493 -12.68 7.87 -23.85
N ASN A 494 -13.53 8.87 -24.10
CA ASN A 494 -14.82 8.69 -24.75
C ASN A 494 -14.69 8.37 -26.26
N SER A 495 -13.60 8.78 -26.90
CA SER A 495 -13.31 8.38 -28.30
C SER A 495 -12.90 6.91 -28.44
N GLY A 496 -12.41 6.30 -27.35
CA GLY A 496 -11.94 4.92 -27.32
C GLY A 496 -10.54 4.68 -27.89
N LYS A 497 -9.85 5.73 -28.36
CA LYS A 497 -8.47 5.69 -28.85
C LYS A 497 -7.47 5.53 -27.69
N GLY A 498 -6.29 4.99 -27.99
CA GLY A 498 -5.18 4.93 -27.04
C GLY A 498 -4.22 6.11 -27.27
N ILE A 499 -3.99 6.93 -26.24
CA ILE A 499 -3.05 8.06 -26.27
C ILE A 499 -2.31 8.11 -24.93
N GLY A 500 -0.98 8.22 -24.96
CA GLY A 500 -0.13 8.23 -23.77
C GLY A 500 -0.38 7.00 -22.89
N SER A 501 -0.70 7.24 -21.61
CA SER A 501 -1.02 6.17 -20.65
C SER A 501 -2.48 5.68 -20.72
N ILE A 502 -3.33 6.17 -21.64
CA ILE A 502 -4.71 5.71 -21.78
C ILE A 502 -4.75 4.50 -22.71
N PRO A 503 -5.13 3.31 -22.22
CA PRO A 503 -5.18 2.10 -23.04
C PRO A 503 -6.35 2.12 -24.02
N PRO A 504 -6.20 1.63 -25.28
CA PRO A 504 -7.26 1.62 -26.28
C PRO A 504 -8.37 0.60 -25.97
N VAL A 505 -9.59 0.83 -26.49
CA VAL A 505 -10.74 -0.08 -26.29
C VAL A 505 -10.52 -1.44 -26.93
N ARG A 506 -9.92 -1.49 -28.13
CA ARG A 506 -9.59 -2.71 -28.85
C ARG A 506 -8.08 -2.77 -29.07
N ILE A 507 -7.49 -3.93 -28.80
CA ILE A 507 -6.12 -4.24 -29.20
C ILE A 507 -6.21 -4.70 -30.66
N GLU A 508 -5.41 -4.10 -31.54
CA GLU A 508 -5.40 -4.41 -32.98
C GLU A 508 -4.69 -5.74 -33.30
N ASP A 509 -3.95 -6.31 -32.34
CA ASP A 509 -3.23 -7.56 -32.52
C ASP A 509 -4.18 -8.76 -32.75
N PRO A 510 -4.07 -9.45 -33.90
CA PRO A 510 -4.91 -10.60 -34.21
C PRO A 510 -4.62 -11.76 -33.24
N GLU A 511 -5.67 -12.53 -32.94
CA GLU A 511 -5.53 -13.76 -32.16
C GLU A 511 -4.58 -14.73 -32.88
N PRO A 512 -3.57 -15.29 -32.18
CA PRO A 512 -2.66 -16.26 -32.79
C PRO A 512 -3.45 -17.43 -33.38
N GLN A 513 -3.18 -17.79 -34.63
CA GLN A 513 -3.84 -18.92 -35.28
C GLN A 513 -3.30 -20.25 -34.77
N LYS A 514 -4.21 -21.19 -34.51
CA LYS A 514 -3.85 -22.57 -34.14
C LYS A 514 -3.15 -23.23 -35.34
N PRO A 515 -2.00 -23.93 -35.14
CA PRO A 515 -1.35 -24.70 -36.21
C PRO A 515 -2.31 -25.74 -36.80
N GLU A 516 -2.25 -25.95 -38.13
CA GLU A 516 -3.07 -26.95 -38.82
C GLU A 516 -2.71 -28.39 -38.40
N ASP A 517 -1.42 -28.65 -38.16
CA ASP A 517 -0.91 -29.93 -37.66
C ASP A 517 -0.63 -29.89 -36.15
N ASP A 518 -1.44 -30.58 -35.34
CA ASP A 518 -1.28 -30.71 -33.87
C ASP A 518 -0.19 -31.74 -33.47
N THR A 519 0.53 -32.30 -34.45
CA THR A 519 1.54 -33.37 -34.24
C THR A 519 2.95 -32.82 -34.00
N ASP A 520 3.28 -31.61 -34.47
CA ASP A 520 4.57 -30.97 -34.18
C ASP A 520 4.56 -30.32 -32.79
N LEU A 521 5.31 -30.92 -31.86
CA LEU A 521 5.50 -30.39 -30.51
C LEU A 521 6.13 -28.99 -30.51
N GLY A 522 7.00 -28.66 -31.47
CA GLY A 522 7.69 -27.35 -31.53
C GLY A 522 6.73 -26.21 -31.89
N ALA A 523 5.97 -26.38 -32.98
CA ALA A 523 4.95 -25.42 -33.40
C ALA A 523 3.86 -25.25 -32.32
N ARG A 524 3.44 -26.34 -31.67
CA ARG A 524 2.46 -26.29 -30.57
C ARG A 524 2.97 -25.52 -29.36
N VAL A 525 4.21 -25.74 -28.93
CA VAL A 525 4.81 -24.98 -27.82
C VAL A 525 4.89 -23.50 -28.16
N THR A 526 5.27 -23.17 -29.39
CA THR A 526 5.34 -21.78 -29.87
C THR A 526 3.96 -21.12 -29.92
N TYR A 527 2.94 -21.84 -30.42
CA TYR A 527 1.56 -21.37 -30.40
C TYR A 527 1.06 -21.13 -28.97
N LEU A 528 1.24 -22.09 -28.06
CA LEU A 528 0.81 -21.95 -26.66
C LEU A 528 1.51 -20.78 -25.96
N ALA A 529 2.80 -20.55 -26.26
CA ALA A 529 3.53 -19.39 -25.76
C ALA A 529 2.93 -18.07 -26.29
N LYS A 530 2.74 -17.94 -27.62
CA LYS A 530 2.14 -16.75 -28.24
C LYS A 530 0.71 -16.50 -27.80
N HIS A 531 -0.13 -17.53 -27.73
CA HIS A 531 -1.50 -17.44 -27.25
C HIS A 531 -1.55 -17.00 -25.78
N LYS A 532 -0.63 -17.53 -24.94
CA LYS A 532 -0.51 -17.09 -23.55
C LYS A 532 -0.07 -15.63 -23.45
N GLU A 533 0.90 -15.20 -24.27
CA GLU A 533 1.34 -13.80 -24.34
C GLU A 533 0.20 -12.86 -24.77
N TRP A 534 -0.54 -13.22 -25.84
CA TRP A 534 -1.69 -12.46 -26.32
C TRP A 534 -2.81 -12.39 -25.28
N SER A 535 -3.16 -13.52 -24.65
CA SER A 535 -4.18 -13.57 -23.60
C SER A 535 -3.78 -12.73 -22.39
N GLN A 536 -2.50 -12.77 -22.00
CA GLN A 536 -1.95 -11.93 -20.93
C GLN A 536 -1.97 -10.45 -21.30
N ALA A 537 -1.61 -10.07 -22.54
CA ALA A 537 -1.65 -8.69 -23.01
C ALA A 537 -3.08 -8.14 -23.00
N LYS A 538 -4.06 -8.94 -23.47
CA LYS A 538 -5.49 -8.61 -23.41
C LYS A 538 -6.00 -8.42 -21.99
N ALA A 539 -5.61 -9.30 -21.07
CA ALA A 539 -5.97 -9.21 -19.66
C ALA A 539 -5.33 -7.98 -18.98
N ASN A 540 -4.07 -7.66 -19.32
CA ASN A 540 -3.38 -6.47 -18.82
C ASN A 540 -4.07 -5.19 -19.31
N ASN A 541 -4.33 -5.06 -20.62
CA ASN A 541 -5.00 -3.87 -21.18
C ASN A 541 -6.39 -3.65 -20.57
N HIS A 542 -7.16 -4.73 -20.35
CA HIS A 542 -8.45 -4.63 -19.67
C HIS A 542 -8.30 -4.15 -18.21
N SER A 543 -7.29 -4.66 -17.49
CA SER A 543 -7.00 -4.25 -16.12
C SER A 543 -6.61 -2.76 -16.05
N ASP A 544 -5.76 -2.31 -16.97
CA ASP A 544 -5.33 -0.92 -17.06
C ASP A 544 -6.49 0.02 -17.41
N ARG A 545 -7.37 -0.37 -18.35
CA ARG A 545 -8.61 0.37 -18.65
C ARG A 545 -9.51 0.50 -17.42
N CYS A 546 -9.72 -0.57 -16.66
CA CYS A 546 -10.51 -0.50 -15.44
C CYS A 546 -9.89 0.45 -14.42
N SER A 547 -8.57 0.40 -14.23
CA SER A 547 -7.83 1.32 -13.36
C SER A 547 -8.02 2.79 -13.74
N VAL A 548 -7.87 3.12 -15.02
CA VAL A 548 -8.07 4.49 -15.54
C VAL A 548 -9.51 4.95 -15.34
N ASN A 549 -10.49 4.08 -15.59
CA ASN A 549 -11.90 4.39 -15.41
C ASN A 549 -12.24 4.77 -13.95
N TYR A 550 -11.71 4.04 -12.96
CA TYR A 550 -11.87 4.44 -11.55
C TYR A 550 -11.29 5.81 -11.25
N LYS A 551 -10.10 6.12 -11.79
CA LYS A 551 -9.47 7.43 -11.62
C LYS A 551 -10.34 8.53 -12.20
N LEU A 552 -10.92 8.33 -13.38
CA LEU A 552 -11.78 9.31 -14.05
C LEU A 552 -13.10 9.53 -13.33
N GLU A 553 -13.73 8.47 -12.84
CA GLU A 553 -14.96 8.61 -12.04
C GLU A 553 -14.71 9.39 -10.74
N ILE A 554 -13.63 9.06 -10.02
CA ILE A 554 -13.25 9.78 -8.81
C ILE A 554 -12.90 11.22 -9.17
N ALA A 555 -12.07 11.45 -10.19
CA ALA A 555 -11.72 12.80 -10.61
C ALA A 555 -12.95 13.62 -10.98
N ARG A 556 -13.90 13.06 -11.74
CA ARG A 556 -15.17 13.72 -12.11
C ARG A 556 -15.96 14.16 -10.88
N ALA A 557 -16.10 13.30 -9.88
CA ALA A 557 -16.88 13.62 -8.69
C ALA A 557 -16.25 14.75 -7.86
N PHE A 558 -14.93 14.85 -7.84
CA PHE A 558 -14.18 15.87 -7.09
C PHE A 558 -13.91 17.15 -7.90
N ILE A 559 -14.51 17.32 -9.09
CA ILE A 559 -14.38 18.57 -9.86
C ILE A 559 -14.97 19.76 -9.08
N GLY A 560 -14.16 20.80 -8.92
CA GLY A 560 -14.53 22.01 -8.19
C GLY A 560 -14.56 21.83 -6.66
N GLU A 561 -14.09 20.71 -6.13
CA GLU A 561 -13.91 20.47 -4.70
C GLU A 561 -12.43 20.58 -4.34
N THR A 562 -12.13 21.13 -3.17
CA THR A 562 -10.81 20.98 -2.56
C THR A 562 -10.80 19.73 -1.69
N PHE A 563 -9.82 18.86 -1.88
CA PHE A 563 -9.70 17.61 -1.13
C PHE A 563 -8.28 17.38 -0.62
N TYR A 564 -8.16 16.43 0.30
CA TYR A 564 -6.94 16.10 1.02
C TYR A 564 -6.67 14.61 0.95
N LEU A 565 -5.39 14.25 0.93
CA LEU A 565 -4.92 12.87 0.82
C LEU A 565 -4.23 12.48 2.13
N PRO A 566 -4.91 11.84 3.09
CA PRO A 566 -4.26 11.39 4.32
C PRO A 566 -3.10 10.43 4.01
N HIS A 567 -1.98 10.58 4.69
CA HIS A 567 -0.78 9.74 4.50
C HIS A 567 -0.58 8.78 5.67
N ASN A 568 -0.10 7.58 5.35
CA ASN A 568 0.50 6.63 6.29
C ASN A 568 1.92 6.27 5.81
N MET A 569 2.60 5.35 6.47
CA MET A 569 3.97 4.96 6.12
C MET A 569 4.15 3.44 6.06
N ASP A 570 5.17 2.98 5.33
CA ASP A 570 5.62 1.59 5.46
C ASP A 570 6.52 1.39 6.69
N PHE A 571 6.98 0.15 6.94
CA PHE A 571 7.83 -0.12 8.10
C PHE A 571 9.20 0.58 8.06
N ARG A 572 9.59 1.17 6.92
CA ARG A 572 10.88 1.86 6.72
C ARG A 572 10.75 3.37 6.94
N GLY A 573 9.53 3.89 7.06
CA GLY A 573 9.26 5.33 7.21
C GLY A 573 8.77 6.01 5.94
N ARG A 574 8.77 5.35 4.77
CA ARG A 574 8.34 6.00 3.52
C ARG A 574 6.84 6.30 3.58
N ALA A 575 6.46 7.54 3.29
CA ALA A 575 5.06 7.97 3.31
C ALA A 575 4.31 7.54 2.05
N TYR A 576 3.03 7.23 2.20
CA TYR A 576 2.11 6.85 1.15
C TYR A 576 0.70 7.41 1.43
N PRO A 577 -0.01 7.99 0.44
CA PRO A 577 -1.43 8.26 0.56
C PRO A 577 -2.21 6.99 0.90
N VAL A 578 -3.19 7.13 1.79
CA VAL A 578 -4.13 6.07 2.16
C VAL A 578 -5.14 5.80 1.02
N PRO A 579 -5.69 6.81 0.30
CA PRO A 579 -6.52 6.57 -0.88
C PRO A 579 -5.74 5.87 -2.00
N PRO A 580 -6.13 4.67 -2.45
CA PRO A 580 -5.28 3.87 -3.34
C PRO A 580 -5.46 4.16 -4.84
N HIS A 581 -6.57 4.78 -5.26
CA HIS A 581 -6.96 4.87 -6.68
C HIS A 581 -6.50 6.17 -7.35
N LEU A 582 -6.91 7.33 -6.81
CA LEU A 582 -6.52 8.66 -7.29
C LEU A 582 -5.66 9.34 -6.22
N ASN A 583 -4.37 9.47 -6.49
CA ASN A 583 -3.40 10.16 -5.65
C ASN A 583 -2.19 10.58 -6.50
N HIS A 584 -1.39 11.53 -5.97
CA HIS A 584 -0.25 12.12 -6.67
C HIS A 584 0.96 11.18 -6.81
N MET A 585 0.97 10.03 -6.15
CA MET A 585 2.02 9.00 -6.34
C MET A 585 1.68 8.00 -7.47
N GLY A 586 0.56 8.21 -8.16
CA GLY A 586 0.16 7.39 -9.30
C GLY A 586 1.03 7.57 -10.54
N ASP A 587 0.52 7.06 -11.66
CA ASP A 587 1.07 7.25 -13.01
C ASP A 587 0.96 8.71 -13.48
N ASP A 588 1.61 9.02 -14.61
CA ASP A 588 1.61 10.34 -15.27
C ASP A 588 0.20 10.97 -15.33
N LEU A 589 -0.80 10.19 -15.77
CA LEU A 589 -2.20 10.64 -15.79
C LEU A 589 -2.72 11.07 -14.42
N SER A 590 -2.45 10.29 -13.36
CA SER A 590 -2.89 10.65 -12.00
C SER A 590 -2.25 11.94 -11.52
N ARG A 591 -0.98 12.18 -11.88
CA ARG A 591 -0.25 13.40 -11.51
C ARG A 591 -0.79 14.62 -12.26
N ALA A 592 -0.99 14.49 -13.57
CA ALA A 592 -1.50 15.57 -14.42
C ALA A 592 -2.92 16.02 -14.07
N LEU A 593 -3.75 15.10 -13.56
CA LEU A 593 -5.10 15.40 -13.08
C LEU A 593 -5.12 16.19 -11.77
N LEU A 594 -4.00 16.29 -11.06
CA LEU A 594 -3.92 16.88 -9.72
C LEU A 594 -3.11 18.18 -9.74
N THR A 595 -3.68 19.23 -9.16
CA THR A 595 -3.04 20.54 -8.94
C THR A 595 -3.20 20.93 -7.47
N PHE A 596 -2.36 21.84 -6.96
CA PHE A 596 -2.60 22.38 -5.63
C PHE A 596 -3.90 23.20 -5.63
N ALA A 597 -4.68 23.16 -4.56
CA ALA A 597 -5.83 24.07 -4.44
C ALA A 597 -5.44 25.47 -3.94
N GLU A 598 -4.24 25.60 -3.35
CA GLU A 598 -3.65 26.88 -3.00
C GLU A 598 -2.98 27.48 -4.23
N TYR A 599 -3.22 28.78 -4.45
CA TYR A 599 -2.67 29.54 -5.56
C TYR A 599 -1.53 30.42 -5.05
N ARG A 600 -0.45 30.54 -5.84
CA ARG A 600 0.66 31.47 -5.52
C ARG A 600 1.09 32.25 -6.76
N PRO A 601 1.39 33.56 -6.62
CA PRO A 601 1.92 34.34 -7.74
C PRO A 601 3.27 33.77 -8.18
N LEU A 602 3.52 33.73 -9.49
CA LEU A 602 4.73 33.17 -10.07
C LEU A 602 5.99 33.99 -9.73
N GLY A 603 5.91 35.32 -9.82
CA GLY A 603 7.08 36.18 -9.79
C GLY A 603 8.08 35.86 -10.92
N GLU A 604 9.27 36.46 -10.85
CA GLU A 604 10.30 36.31 -11.89
C GLU A 604 10.87 34.89 -11.94
N THR A 605 11.10 34.30 -10.77
CA THR A 605 11.65 32.94 -10.63
C THR A 605 10.64 31.87 -11.02
N GLY A 606 9.34 32.05 -10.71
CA GLY A 606 8.32 31.05 -11.00
C GLY A 606 8.10 30.80 -12.48
N ILE A 607 8.11 31.85 -13.32
CA ILE A 607 8.02 31.67 -14.79
C ILE A 607 9.23 30.89 -15.30
N ARG A 608 10.44 31.20 -14.81
CA ARG A 608 11.65 30.46 -15.17
C ARG A 608 11.54 28.99 -14.78
N TRP A 609 11.05 28.69 -13.58
CA TRP A 609 10.85 27.33 -13.09
C TRP A 609 9.76 26.57 -13.86
N LEU A 610 8.68 27.22 -14.31
CA LEU A 610 7.69 26.57 -15.18
C LEU A 610 8.30 26.16 -16.53
N LYS A 611 9.15 27.00 -17.13
CA LYS A 611 9.86 26.65 -18.37
C LYS A 611 10.80 25.45 -18.15
N ILE A 612 11.59 25.48 -17.07
CA ILE A 612 12.46 24.36 -16.69
C ILE A 612 11.65 23.09 -16.46
N HIS A 613 10.51 23.19 -15.78
CA HIS A 613 9.64 22.07 -15.51
C HIS A 613 9.10 21.44 -16.81
N LEU A 614 8.68 22.26 -17.77
CA LEU A 614 8.25 21.78 -19.08
C LEU A 614 9.38 21.04 -19.82
N SER A 615 10.59 21.58 -19.80
CA SER A 615 11.77 20.92 -20.37
C SER A 615 12.06 19.57 -19.71
N ASN A 616 11.93 19.49 -18.38
CA ASN A 616 12.11 18.25 -17.62
C ASN A 616 11.07 17.19 -18.03
N LEU A 617 9.79 17.56 -18.10
CA LEU A 617 8.69 16.67 -18.50
C LEU A 617 8.81 16.17 -19.94
N HIS A 618 9.40 16.97 -20.83
CA HIS A 618 9.69 16.56 -22.21
C HIS A 618 10.91 15.61 -22.31
N GLY A 619 11.69 15.43 -21.24
CA GLY A 619 12.87 14.56 -21.20
C GLY A 619 14.20 15.28 -21.51
N PHE A 620 14.22 16.61 -21.57
CA PHE A 620 15.45 17.41 -21.70
C PHE A 620 15.93 17.89 -20.33
N ASP A 621 16.19 16.94 -19.42
CA ASP A 621 16.55 17.16 -18.01
C ASP A 621 18.07 17.10 -17.73
N LYS A 622 18.90 16.83 -18.75
CA LYS A 622 20.37 16.72 -18.62
C LYS A 622 21.16 17.96 -19.04
N ALA A 623 20.47 19.00 -19.48
CA ALA A 623 21.10 20.28 -19.79
C ALA A 623 21.15 21.20 -18.56
N SER A 624 21.92 22.29 -18.66
CA SER A 624 21.92 23.33 -17.64
C SER A 624 20.53 23.97 -17.54
N PHE A 625 20.19 24.58 -16.40
CA PHE A 625 18.87 25.21 -16.26
C PHE A 625 18.61 26.29 -17.33
N ASP A 626 19.63 27.01 -17.77
CA ASP A 626 19.49 28.03 -18.81
C ASP A 626 19.29 27.42 -20.20
N ASP A 627 19.96 26.30 -20.51
CA ASP A 627 19.71 25.53 -21.74
C ASP A 627 18.29 24.95 -21.76
N ARG A 628 17.76 24.53 -20.60
CA ARG A 628 16.37 24.04 -20.44
C ARG A 628 15.35 25.15 -20.69
N VAL A 629 15.62 26.36 -20.20
CA VAL A 629 14.79 27.54 -20.51
C VAL A 629 14.83 27.86 -22.01
N ALA A 630 16.02 27.85 -22.61
CA ALA A 630 16.19 28.10 -24.05
C ALA A 630 15.47 27.05 -24.92
N PHE A 631 15.45 25.79 -24.48
CA PHE A 631 14.67 24.73 -25.13
C PHE A 631 13.17 25.08 -25.16
N THR A 632 12.59 25.45 -24.02
CA THR A 632 11.18 25.85 -23.95
C THR A 632 10.89 27.09 -24.80
N GLU A 633 11.76 28.10 -24.78
CA GLU A 633 11.59 29.32 -25.58
C GLU A 633 11.62 29.04 -27.09
N LYS A 634 12.49 28.12 -27.53
CA LYS A 634 12.54 27.67 -28.92
C LYS A 634 11.25 26.97 -29.37
N HIS A 635 10.60 26.24 -28.47
CA HIS A 635 9.39 25.47 -28.73
C HIS A 635 8.10 26.20 -28.31
N MET A 636 8.14 27.52 -28.11
CA MET A 636 6.98 28.26 -27.59
C MET A 636 5.75 28.19 -28.49
N GLU A 637 5.93 28.12 -29.82
CA GLU A 637 4.82 27.92 -30.76
C GLU A 637 4.15 26.55 -30.56
N ASP A 638 4.94 25.49 -30.36
CA ASP A 638 4.44 24.14 -30.06
C ASP A 638 3.69 24.09 -28.72
N VAL A 639 4.13 24.89 -27.74
CA VAL A 639 3.48 25.03 -26.43
C VAL A 639 2.10 25.67 -26.56
N TYR A 640 1.98 26.77 -27.30
CA TYR A 640 0.68 27.41 -27.54
C TYR A 640 -0.27 26.49 -28.31
N ASP A 641 0.23 25.82 -29.36
CA ASP A 641 -0.58 24.85 -30.12
C ASP A 641 -1.05 23.67 -29.24
N SER A 642 -0.17 23.12 -28.41
CA SER A 642 -0.51 22.03 -27.49
C SER A 642 -1.54 22.45 -26.43
N ALA A 643 -1.49 23.71 -25.97
CA ALA A 643 -2.42 24.24 -24.99
C ALA A 643 -3.82 24.51 -25.57
N ASP A 644 -3.88 25.08 -26.78
CA ASP A 644 -5.11 25.49 -27.46
C ASP A 644 -5.81 24.32 -28.17
N ASN A 645 -5.03 23.51 -28.91
CA ASN A 645 -5.51 22.42 -29.76
C ASN A 645 -4.89 21.08 -29.36
N PRO A 646 -5.13 20.56 -28.14
CA PRO A 646 -4.43 19.39 -27.61
C PRO A 646 -4.60 18.10 -28.43
N LEU A 647 -5.74 17.94 -29.13
CA LEU A 647 -6.07 16.74 -29.91
C LEU A 647 -6.03 16.93 -31.43
N THR A 648 -6.21 18.17 -31.91
CA THR A 648 -6.31 18.52 -33.33
C THR A 648 -5.06 19.23 -33.87
N GLY A 649 -4.16 19.69 -32.99
CA GLY A 649 -2.91 20.34 -33.35
C GLY A 649 -1.79 19.37 -33.76
N ASN A 650 -0.55 19.84 -33.62
CA ASN A 650 0.67 19.12 -34.03
C ASN A 650 1.03 17.94 -33.11
N GLY A 651 0.40 17.85 -31.93
CA GLY A 651 0.59 16.73 -31.00
C GLY A 651 1.97 16.69 -30.33
N TRP A 652 2.69 17.82 -30.24
CA TRP A 652 4.04 17.89 -29.69
C TRP A 652 4.15 17.30 -28.27
N TRP A 653 3.22 17.67 -27.39
CA TRP A 653 3.16 17.16 -26.01
C TRP A 653 3.07 15.62 -25.91
N GLN A 654 2.57 14.92 -26.94
CA GLN A 654 2.46 13.46 -26.96
C GLN A 654 3.83 12.78 -27.14
N THR A 655 4.84 13.51 -27.61
CA THR A 655 6.21 13.00 -27.81
C THR A 655 7.09 13.09 -26.56
N ALA A 656 6.60 13.75 -25.49
CA ALA A 656 7.27 13.90 -24.21
C ALA A 656 7.42 12.57 -23.46
N GLU A 657 8.36 12.50 -22.50
CA GLU A 657 8.48 11.34 -21.60
C GLU A 657 7.28 11.22 -20.66
N ASP A 658 6.75 12.34 -20.17
CA ASP A 658 5.54 12.45 -19.34
C ASP A 658 4.47 13.32 -20.05
N PRO A 659 3.68 12.74 -20.98
CA PRO A 659 2.79 13.50 -21.86
C PRO A 659 1.72 14.31 -21.14
N TRP A 660 1.00 13.72 -20.18
CA TRP A 660 -0.13 14.40 -19.55
C TRP A 660 0.32 15.54 -18.64
N GLN A 661 1.41 15.34 -17.89
CA GLN A 661 2.02 16.41 -17.09
C GLN A 661 2.58 17.52 -18.02
N CYS A 662 3.18 17.16 -19.16
CA CYS A 662 3.64 18.12 -20.17
C CYS A 662 2.49 18.99 -20.69
N LEU A 663 1.34 18.38 -21.02
CA LEU A 663 0.13 19.10 -21.43
C LEU A 663 -0.38 20.04 -20.32
N ALA A 664 -0.40 19.59 -19.07
CA ALA A 664 -0.78 20.41 -17.92
C ALA A 664 0.11 21.66 -17.82
N CYS A 665 1.43 21.47 -17.98
CA CYS A 665 2.41 22.55 -17.95
C CYS A 665 2.29 23.49 -19.17
N CYS A 666 2.03 22.98 -20.38
CA CYS A 666 1.79 23.80 -21.57
C CYS A 666 0.59 24.74 -21.37
N LYS A 667 -0.51 24.21 -20.82
CA LYS A 667 -1.72 25.00 -20.51
C LYS A 667 -1.43 26.07 -19.47
N GLU A 668 -0.76 25.70 -18.37
CA GLU A 668 -0.42 26.64 -17.30
C GLU A 668 0.51 27.77 -17.78
N LEU A 669 1.56 27.43 -18.53
CA LEU A 669 2.50 28.41 -19.08
C LEU A 669 1.80 29.34 -20.10
N THR A 670 0.93 28.81 -20.94
CA THR A 670 0.13 29.60 -21.88
C THR A 670 -0.81 30.57 -21.17
N ASN A 671 -1.49 30.12 -20.12
CA ASN A 671 -2.36 30.95 -19.30
C ASN A 671 -1.58 32.07 -18.61
N ALA A 672 -0.40 31.75 -18.06
CA ALA A 672 0.48 32.74 -17.44
C ALA A 672 0.95 33.81 -18.44
N LEU A 673 1.43 33.40 -19.62
CA LEU A 673 1.96 34.32 -20.64
C LEU A 673 0.88 35.19 -21.31
N ARG A 674 -0.37 34.71 -21.38
CA ARG A 674 -1.52 35.48 -21.91
C ARG A 674 -2.20 36.36 -20.86
N SER A 675 -1.85 36.21 -19.58
CA SER A 675 -2.39 37.05 -18.52
C SER A 675 -1.90 38.51 -18.64
N PRO A 676 -2.64 39.51 -18.12
CA PRO A 676 -2.23 40.90 -18.20
C PRO A 676 -0.87 41.19 -17.56
N ASP A 677 -0.53 40.46 -16.50
CA ASP A 677 0.76 40.48 -15.83
C ASP A 677 1.21 39.04 -15.52
N PRO A 678 2.10 38.46 -16.35
CA PRO A 678 2.61 37.10 -16.15
C PRO A 678 3.28 36.87 -14.79
N LEU A 679 3.85 37.90 -14.15
CA LEU A 679 4.53 37.76 -12.86
C LEU A 679 3.54 37.67 -11.71
N ALA A 680 2.40 38.37 -11.82
CA ALA A 680 1.31 38.31 -10.85
C ALA A 680 0.36 37.14 -11.07
N TYR A 681 0.50 36.38 -12.17
CA TYR A 681 -0.32 35.19 -12.43
C TYR A 681 -0.20 34.20 -11.28
N GLU A 682 -1.34 33.83 -10.70
CA GLU A 682 -1.38 32.88 -9.62
C GLU A 682 -1.42 31.44 -10.16
N SER A 683 -0.29 30.75 -10.05
CA SER A 683 -0.17 29.37 -10.50
C SER A 683 -0.47 28.37 -9.39
N CYS A 684 -1.09 27.26 -9.77
CA CYS A 684 -1.41 26.14 -8.89
C CYS A 684 -0.72 24.83 -9.30
N LEU A 685 0.03 24.83 -10.40
CA LEU A 685 0.74 23.66 -10.90
C LEU A 685 1.93 23.32 -9.98
N PRO A 686 2.01 22.08 -9.46
CA PRO A 686 3.19 21.62 -8.73
C PRO A 686 4.40 21.54 -9.67
N VAL A 687 5.54 22.07 -9.23
CA VAL A 687 6.83 21.89 -9.91
C VAL A 687 7.67 20.88 -9.14
N HIS A 688 8.25 19.93 -9.85
CA HIS A 688 8.98 18.80 -9.26
C HIS A 688 10.48 19.08 -9.24
N GLN A 689 11.13 18.74 -8.13
CA GLN A 689 12.59 18.59 -8.06
C GLN A 689 12.94 17.16 -7.65
N ASP A 690 13.74 16.48 -8.48
CA ASP A 690 14.06 15.07 -8.32
C ASP A 690 15.52 14.86 -7.90
N GLY A 691 15.74 13.98 -6.93
CA GLY A 691 17.08 13.55 -6.54
C GLY A 691 17.72 12.65 -7.60
N THR A 692 18.93 12.97 -8.06
CA THR A 692 19.65 12.15 -9.05
C THR A 692 20.16 10.87 -8.39
N CYS A 693 19.37 9.80 -8.46
CA CYS A 693 19.66 8.51 -7.81
C CYS A 693 19.87 8.67 -6.29
N ASN A 694 18.81 9.08 -5.58
CA ASN A 694 18.89 9.45 -4.16
C ASN A 694 19.57 8.38 -3.27
N GLY A 695 19.36 7.09 -3.55
CA GLY A 695 20.07 6.01 -2.84
C GLY A 695 21.60 6.10 -2.93
N LEU A 696 22.17 6.45 -4.10
CA LEU A 696 23.60 6.70 -4.24
C LEU A 696 24.02 8.04 -3.61
N GLN A 697 23.16 9.06 -3.61
CA GLN A 697 23.44 10.32 -2.92
C GLN A 697 23.63 10.08 -1.40
N HIS A 698 22.74 9.32 -0.77
CA HIS A 698 22.91 8.92 0.62
C HIS A 698 24.18 8.10 0.85
N TYR A 699 24.49 7.14 -0.04
CA TYR A 699 25.70 6.34 0.09
C TYR A 699 26.98 7.16 -0.06
N ALA A 700 27.05 8.06 -1.04
CA ALA A 700 28.21 8.93 -1.26
C ALA A 700 28.42 9.89 -0.07
N ALA A 701 27.33 10.41 0.52
CA ALA A 701 27.40 11.25 1.71
C ALA A 701 27.87 10.49 2.96
N LEU A 702 27.43 9.24 3.14
CA LEU A 702 27.86 8.37 4.25
C LEU A 702 29.31 7.89 4.07
N GLY A 703 29.67 7.46 2.87
CA GLY A 703 30.98 6.90 2.54
C GLY A 703 32.06 7.95 2.30
N GLY A 704 31.69 9.20 2.04
CA GLY A 704 32.64 10.27 1.73
C GLY A 704 33.31 10.08 0.35
N ASP A 705 32.65 9.41 -0.59
CA ASP A 705 33.19 9.09 -1.92
C ASP A 705 33.21 10.34 -2.83
N LEU A 706 34.36 10.99 -3.03
CA LEU A 706 34.46 12.25 -3.81
C LEU A 706 34.01 12.11 -5.27
N ILE A 707 34.53 11.12 -6.00
CA ILE A 707 34.16 10.88 -7.41
C ILE A 707 32.68 10.48 -7.50
N GLY A 708 32.23 9.62 -6.60
CA GLY A 708 30.82 9.24 -6.49
C GLY A 708 29.91 10.45 -6.26
N ALA A 709 30.28 11.34 -5.34
CA ALA A 709 29.56 12.56 -5.01
C ALA A 709 29.42 13.51 -6.21
N GLN A 710 30.46 13.64 -7.04
CA GLN A 710 30.40 14.41 -8.28
C GLN A 710 29.41 13.81 -9.29
N GLN A 711 29.40 12.48 -9.46
CA GLN A 711 28.51 11.81 -10.42
C GLN A 711 27.03 11.82 -10.03
N VAL A 712 26.72 12.07 -8.74
CA VAL A 712 25.35 12.13 -8.20
C VAL A 712 24.94 13.54 -7.78
N ASN A 713 25.65 14.57 -8.27
CA ASN A 713 25.36 15.98 -8.08
C ASN A 713 25.40 16.48 -6.62
N LEU A 714 26.16 15.82 -5.74
CA LEU A 714 26.43 16.34 -4.39
C LEU A 714 27.50 17.44 -4.40
N ASP A 715 28.46 17.36 -5.32
CA ASP A 715 29.49 18.39 -5.52
C ASP A 715 29.05 19.43 -6.56
N VAL A 716 29.73 20.57 -6.60
CA VAL A 716 29.42 21.65 -7.53
C VAL A 716 29.82 21.27 -8.96
N GLY A 717 28.90 21.43 -9.91
CA GLY A 717 29.14 21.22 -11.33
C GLY A 717 28.44 22.28 -12.19
N GLU A 718 28.97 22.57 -13.38
CA GLU A 718 28.36 23.50 -14.34
C GLU A 718 27.12 22.90 -15.01
N ARG A 719 27.07 21.57 -15.15
CA ARG A 719 25.97 20.79 -15.72
C ARG A 719 25.62 19.63 -14.80
N PRO A 720 24.37 19.14 -14.83
CA PRO A 720 23.99 17.96 -14.06
C PRO A 720 24.76 16.74 -14.56
N ALA A 721 25.47 16.07 -13.66
CA ALA A 721 26.13 14.80 -13.92
C ALA A 721 25.10 13.68 -14.08
N ASP A 722 25.44 12.70 -14.92
CA ASP A 722 24.60 11.53 -15.18
C ASP A 722 25.38 10.24 -14.88
N VAL A 723 25.27 9.77 -13.64
CA VAL A 723 25.89 8.52 -13.16
C VAL A 723 25.62 7.33 -14.08
N TYR A 724 24.46 7.27 -14.74
CA TYR A 724 24.11 6.16 -15.62
C TYR A 724 24.94 6.16 -16.91
N SER A 725 25.14 7.34 -17.51
CA SER A 725 25.99 7.49 -18.70
C SER A 725 27.47 7.29 -18.34
N PHE A 726 27.89 7.75 -17.16
CA PHE A 726 29.24 7.51 -16.67
C PHE A 726 29.54 6.01 -16.49
N VAL A 727 28.63 5.27 -15.83
CA VAL A 727 28.77 3.82 -15.66
C VAL A 727 28.71 3.09 -17.01
N ALA A 728 27.84 3.52 -17.94
CA ALA A 728 27.81 2.93 -19.29
C ALA A 728 29.17 3.05 -19.99
N ASN A 729 29.79 4.24 -19.93
CA ASN A 729 31.12 4.49 -20.50
C ASN A 729 32.22 3.65 -19.82
N MET A 730 32.16 3.49 -18.49
CA MET A 730 33.09 2.61 -17.77
C MET A 730 32.95 1.15 -18.21
N VAL A 731 31.71 0.68 -18.38
CA VAL A 731 31.43 -0.68 -18.86
C VAL A 731 31.95 -0.87 -20.27
N ASP A 732 31.78 0.11 -21.16
CA ASP A 732 32.32 0.07 -22.53
C ASP A 732 33.86 0.01 -22.55
N GLN A 733 34.54 0.74 -21.66
CA GLN A 733 35.99 0.66 -21.51
C GLN A 733 36.45 -0.73 -21.03
N GLU A 734 35.73 -1.33 -20.09
CA GLU A 734 36.01 -2.69 -19.61
C GLU A 734 35.71 -3.76 -20.67
N ILE A 735 34.68 -3.55 -21.50
CA ILE A 735 34.38 -4.41 -22.65
C ILE A 735 35.50 -4.32 -23.68
N ALA A 736 36.04 -3.13 -23.98
CA ALA A 736 37.15 -2.97 -24.92
C ALA A 736 38.38 -3.80 -24.49
N LYS A 737 38.72 -3.78 -23.20
CA LYS A 737 39.80 -4.62 -22.63
C LYS A 737 39.53 -6.12 -22.77
N ASP A 738 38.27 -6.54 -22.64
CA ASP A 738 37.89 -7.95 -22.78
C ASP A 738 37.79 -8.40 -24.25
N VAL A 739 37.53 -7.48 -25.19
CA VAL A 739 37.62 -7.72 -26.63
C VAL A 739 39.05 -8.05 -27.02
N GLU A 740 40.03 -7.30 -26.49
CA GLU A 740 41.47 -7.57 -26.69
C GLU A 740 41.87 -8.97 -26.16
N LYS A 741 41.24 -9.41 -25.07
CA LYS A 741 41.42 -10.77 -24.50
C LYS A 741 40.67 -11.87 -25.27
N GLY A 742 39.96 -11.52 -26.35
CA GLY A 742 39.26 -12.48 -27.22
C GLY A 742 37.90 -12.96 -26.71
N ASN A 743 37.26 -12.29 -25.75
CA ASN A 743 35.95 -12.70 -25.24
C ASN A 743 34.84 -12.51 -26.30
N ILE A 744 34.10 -13.59 -26.59
CA ILE A 744 33.03 -13.64 -27.60
C ILE A 744 31.89 -12.67 -27.25
N TYR A 745 31.47 -12.63 -25.97
CA TYR A 745 30.36 -11.77 -25.53
C TYR A 745 30.75 -10.29 -25.51
N ALA A 746 32.02 -9.98 -25.23
CA ALA A 746 32.54 -8.62 -25.29
C ALA A 746 32.49 -8.07 -26.72
N LYS A 747 32.88 -8.89 -27.72
CA LYS A 747 32.75 -8.54 -29.14
C LYS A 747 31.30 -8.30 -29.57
N MET A 748 30.35 -9.06 -29.04
CA MET A 748 28.92 -8.87 -29.31
C MET A 748 28.36 -7.58 -28.71
N ALA A 749 28.91 -7.13 -27.58
CA ALA A 749 28.47 -5.96 -26.82
C ALA A 749 29.14 -4.64 -27.23
N GLN A 750 30.31 -4.70 -27.87
CA GLN A 750 31.15 -3.53 -28.18
C GLN A 750 30.37 -2.43 -28.92
N GLY A 751 30.35 -1.22 -28.36
CA GLY A 751 29.70 -0.05 -28.96
C GLY A 751 28.17 -0.10 -28.97
N LYS A 752 27.56 -1.09 -28.30
CA LYS A 752 26.10 -1.26 -28.21
C LYS A 752 25.55 -0.99 -26.81
N ILE A 753 26.40 -0.70 -25.83
CA ILE A 753 25.96 -0.37 -24.48
C ILE A 753 25.43 1.07 -24.49
N SER A 754 24.28 1.25 -23.84
CA SER A 754 23.65 2.56 -23.71
C SER A 754 23.18 2.77 -22.28
N ARG A 755 22.99 4.04 -21.91
CA ARG A 755 22.40 4.45 -20.63
C ARG A 755 21.15 3.63 -20.27
N LYS A 756 20.26 3.36 -21.24
CA LYS A 756 19.00 2.63 -21.02
C LYS A 756 19.20 1.19 -20.54
N ILE A 757 20.25 0.51 -21.01
CA ILE A 757 20.55 -0.88 -20.63
C ILE A 757 21.01 -0.96 -19.17
N VAL A 758 21.85 -0.02 -18.72
CA VAL A 758 22.45 -0.05 -17.37
C VAL A 758 21.61 0.68 -16.31
N LYS A 759 20.76 1.65 -16.71
CA LYS A 759 19.99 2.54 -15.80
C LYS A 759 19.26 1.75 -14.71
N GLN A 760 18.49 0.73 -15.09
CA GLN A 760 17.69 -0.03 -14.13
C GLN A 760 18.56 -0.80 -13.12
N THR A 761 19.67 -1.37 -13.58
CA THR A 761 20.59 -2.11 -12.72
C THR A 761 21.35 -1.18 -11.77
N VAL A 762 21.87 -0.05 -12.25
CA VAL A 762 22.51 0.96 -11.40
C VAL A 762 21.54 1.46 -10.33
N MET A 763 20.32 1.84 -10.72
CA MET A 763 19.29 2.35 -9.81
C MET A 763 18.87 1.34 -8.74
N THR A 764 18.84 0.04 -9.07
CA THR A 764 18.36 -0.99 -8.13
C THR A 764 19.48 -1.63 -7.30
N THR A 765 20.75 -1.51 -7.71
CA THR A 765 21.88 -2.11 -6.97
C THR A 765 22.02 -1.52 -5.57
N VAL A 766 21.85 -0.19 -5.42
CA VAL A 766 21.82 0.47 -4.10
C VAL A 766 20.66 0.00 -3.22
N TYR A 767 19.60 -0.53 -3.84
CA TYR A 767 18.44 -1.09 -3.16
C TYR A 767 18.53 -2.62 -2.98
N GLY A 768 19.73 -3.19 -3.05
CA GLY A 768 20.00 -4.58 -2.69
C GLY A 768 19.66 -5.59 -3.80
N VAL A 769 19.69 -5.16 -5.07
CA VAL A 769 19.55 -6.09 -6.19
C VAL A 769 20.68 -7.12 -6.17
N THR A 770 20.31 -8.39 -6.33
CA THR A 770 21.29 -9.49 -6.46
C THR A 770 21.74 -9.62 -7.90
N TYR A 771 22.88 -10.29 -8.14
CA TYR A 771 23.36 -10.62 -9.49
C TYR A 771 22.27 -11.24 -10.39
N ILE A 772 21.44 -12.13 -9.85
CA ILE A 772 20.34 -12.76 -10.60
C ILE A 772 19.32 -11.70 -11.04
N GLY A 773 18.95 -10.78 -10.13
CA GLY A 773 18.04 -9.68 -10.44
C GLY A 773 18.61 -8.71 -11.46
N ALA A 774 19.90 -8.34 -11.32
CA ALA A 774 20.61 -7.48 -12.28
C ALA A 774 20.63 -8.09 -13.69
N ARG A 775 20.97 -9.38 -13.80
CA ARG A 775 20.94 -10.13 -15.06
C ARG A 775 19.54 -10.10 -15.69
N ASP A 776 18.50 -10.37 -14.90
CA ASP A 776 17.14 -10.45 -15.44
C ASP A 776 16.62 -9.07 -15.89
N GLN A 777 17.06 -7.98 -15.28
CA GLN A 777 16.77 -6.61 -15.73
C GLN A 777 17.47 -6.29 -17.06
N ILE A 778 18.77 -6.55 -17.16
CA ILE A 778 19.53 -6.35 -18.40
C ILE A 778 18.97 -7.24 -19.51
N LEU A 779 18.59 -8.48 -19.20
CA LEU A 779 17.98 -9.41 -20.16
C LEU A 779 16.68 -8.85 -20.74
N ARG A 780 15.84 -8.18 -19.94
CA ARG A 780 14.63 -7.52 -20.46
C ARG A 780 15.00 -6.40 -21.43
N GLN A 781 15.94 -5.53 -21.06
CA GLN A 781 16.39 -4.44 -21.93
C GLN A 781 17.01 -4.95 -23.25
N ILE A 782 17.76 -6.05 -23.20
CA ILE A 782 18.31 -6.71 -24.39
C ILE A 782 17.20 -7.30 -25.26
N ARG A 783 16.20 -7.95 -24.66
CA ARG A 783 15.06 -8.54 -25.38
C ARG A 783 14.15 -7.50 -26.04
N ASP A 784 14.07 -6.32 -25.46
CA ASP A 784 13.34 -5.18 -26.04
C ASP A 784 14.09 -4.60 -27.25
N ARG A 785 15.41 -4.77 -27.31
CA ARG A 785 16.29 -4.32 -28.41
C ARG A 785 16.73 -5.48 -29.31
N ARG A 786 15.74 -6.13 -29.94
CA ARG A 786 15.98 -7.21 -30.93
C ARG A 786 16.71 -6.72 -32.19
N ASP A 787 16.79 -5.40 -32.38
CA ASP A 787 17.57 -4.74 -33.42
C ASP A 787 19.08 -4.87 -33.22
N LEU A 788 19.55 -4.96 -31.97
CA LEU A 788 20.98 -4.90 -31.63
C LEU A 788 21.59 -6.24 -31.21
N PHE A 789 20.77 -7.17 -30.70
CA PHE A 789 21.24 -8.38 -30.03
C PHE A 789 20.53 -9.64 -30.53
N ASP A 790 21.30 -10.72 -30.63
CA ASP A 790 20.80 -12.05 -30.98
C ASP A 790 19.97 -12.65 -29.83
N PRO A 791 18.69 -13.04 -30.05
CA PRO A 791 17.83 -13.64 -29.04
C PRO A 791 18.41 -14.90 -28.38
N ASP A 792 19.17 -15.71 -29.12
CA ASP A 792 19.68 -16.99 -28.62
C ASP A 792 20.86 -16.81 -27.67
N ALA A 793 21.66 -15.75 -27.87
CA ALA A 793 22.78 -15.38 -27.00
C ALA A 793 22.39 -14.42 -25.86
N ALA A 794 21.16 -13.90 -25.84
CA ALA A 794 20.72 -12.82 -24.95
C ALA A 794 20.93 -13.14 -23.46
N PHE A 795 20.69 -14.38 -23.03
CA PHE A 795 20.85 -14.77 -21.63
C PHE A 795 22.31 -14.76 -21.17
N ALA A 796 23.21 -15.31 -21.99
CA ALA A 796 24.65 -15.35 -21.68
C ALA A 796 25.26 -13.94 -21.75
N LEU A 797 24.86 -13.14 -22.73
CA LEU A 797 25.25 -11.74 -22.85
C LEU A 797 24.79 -10.91 -21.65
N ALA A 798 23.54 -11.06 -21.21
CA ALA A 798 23.02 -10.40 -20.02
C ALA A 798 23.81 -10.77 -18.75
N ALA A 799 24.22 -12.04 -18.62
CA ALA A 799 25.03 -12.50 -17.49
C ALA A 799 26.43 -11.86 -17.47
N TYR A 800 27.06 -11.73 -18.64
CA TYR A 800 28.34 -11.04 -18.79
C TYR A 800 28.23 -9.55 -18.44
N LEU A 801 27.26 -8.85 -19.02
CA LEU A 801 27.05 -7.42 -18.79
C LEU A 801 26.65 -7.10 -17.35
N ALA A 802 25.84 -7.94 -16.70
CA ALA A 802 25.47 -7.77 -15.30
C ALA A 802 26.70 -7.80 -14.38
N ARG A 803 27.66 -8.69 -14.66
CA ARG A 803 28.90 -8.78 -13.87
C ARG A 803 29.72 -7.50 -14.02
N LYS A 804 30.01 -7.10 -15.26
CA LYS A 804 30.79 -5.90 -15.56
C LYS A 804 30.17 -4.63 -15.01
N THR A 805 28.85 -4.50 -15.10
CA THR A 805 28.12 -3.35 -14.57
C THR A 805 28.26 -3.27 -13.04
N LEU A 806 28.10 -4.40 -12.32
CA LEU A 806 28.26 -4.43 -10.86
C LEU A 806 29.70 -4.15 -10.42
N ASP A 807 30.69 -4.63 -11.16
CA ASP A 807 32.10 -4.37 -10.88
C ASP A 807 32.41 -2.86 -11.03
N CYS A 808 31.98 -2.23 -12.14
CA CYS A 808 32.17 -0.79 -12.37
C CYS A 808 31.51 0.09 -11.29
N ILE A 809 30.31 -0.28 -10.82
CA ILE A 809 29.63 0.45 -9.72
C ILE A 809 30.45 0.32 -8.42
N GLY A 810 30.98 -0.87 -8.14
CA GLY A 810 31.79 -1.13 -6.96
C GLY A 810 33.11 -0.34 -6.94
N ASP A 811 33.70 -0.11 -8.11
CA ASP A 811 34.91 0.70 -8.26
C ASP A 811 34.63 2.21 -8.12
N LEU A 812 33.46 2.66 -8.59
CA LEU A 812 33.03 4.07 -8.50
C LEU A 812 32.66 4.48 -7.06
N PHE A 813 32.02 3.57 -6.30
CA PHE A 813 31.52 3.83 -4.94
C PHE A 813 32.13 2.84 -3.94
N LYS A 814 33.43 3.00 -3.70
CA LYS A 814 34.16 2.11 -2.78
C LYS A 814 33.67 2.24 -1.34
N GLY A 815 33.51 3.45 -0.83
CA GLY A 815 32.97 3.71 0.51
C GLY A 815 31.56 3.14 0.67
N ALA A 816 30.70 3.33 -0.33
CA ALA A 816 29.36 2.72 -0.34
C ALA A 816 29.41 1.18 -0.28
N LYS A 817 30.31 0.54 -1.03
CA LYS A 817 30.49 -0.92 -1.04
C LYS A 817 30.98 -1.44 0.31
N ASP A 818 31.90 -0.72 0.95
CA ASP A 818 32.41 -1.05 2.27
C ASP A 818 31.31 -0.93 3.33
N ILE A 819 30.49 0.13 3.27
CA ILE A 819 29.30 0.30 4.13
C ILE A 819 28.27 -0.81 3.90
N GLN A 820 27.95 -1.14 2.65
CA GLN A 820 27.01 -2.23 2.34
C GLN A 820 27.50 -3.58 2.89
N THR A 821 28.81 -3.84 2.76
CA THR A 821 29.45 -5.06 3.28
C THR A 821 29.42 -5.09 4.80
N TRP A 822 29.70 -3.95 5.45
CA TRP A 822 29.61 -3.79 6.90
C TRP A 822 28.17 -4.04 7.40
N LEU A 823 27.18 -3.34 6.84
CA LEU A 823 25.76 -3.51 7.18
C LEU A 823 25.32 -4.98 7.00
N THR A 824 25.68 -5.61 5.87
CA THR A 824 25.33 -7.01 5.58
C THR A 824 25.98 -7.99 6.56
N THR A 825 27.22 -7.73 6.96
CA THR A 825 27.97 -8.60 7.89
C THR A 825 27.42 -8.47 9.31
N THR A 826 27.25 -7.23 9.79
CA THR A 826 26.69 -6.94 11.11
C THR A 826 25.28 -7.49 11.27
N SER A 827 24.40 -7.27 10.28
CA SER A 827 23.03 -7.83 10.30
C SER A 827 23.00 -9.36 10.26
N ARG A 828 23.93 -10.01 9.53
CA ARG A 828 24.07 -11.47 9.54
C ARG A 828 24.48 -11.98 10.92
N LEU A 829 25.43 -11.33 11.58
CA LEU A 829 25.88 -11.69 12.93
C LEU A 829 24.75 -11.48 13.96
N ILE A 830 24.06 -10.34 13.92
CA ILE A 830 22.89 -10.06 14.78
C ILE A 830 21.81 -11.11 14.58
N ALA A 831 21.46 -11.46 13.34
CA ALA A 831 20.43 -12.46 13.05
C ALA A 831 20.79 -13.88 13.51
N LYS A 832 22.09 -14.17 13.67
CA LYS A 832 22.59 -15.43 14.22
C LYS A 832 22.94 -15.36 15.71
N SER A 833 22.74 -14.22 16.35
CA SER A 833 23.03 -14.01 17.76
C SER A 833 21.88 -14.48 18.67
N ILE A 834 22.24 -14.90 19.88
CA ILE A 834 21.33 -15.40 20.92
C ILE A 834 21.40 -14.43 22.11
N PRO A 835 20.26 -13.93 22.61
CA PRO A 835 20.23 -13.03 23.76
C PRO A 835 20.59 -13.76 25.06
N PRO A 836 21.20 -13.07 26.05
CA PRO A 836 21.73 -13.69 27.27
C PRO A 836 20.67 -14.47 28.05
N ASN A 837 19.47 -13.90 28.17
CA ASN A 837 18.34 -14.47 28.90
C ASN A 837 17.82 -15.79 28.30
N ARG A 838 18.18 -16.10 27.06
CA ARG A 838 17.80 -17.36 26.38
C ARG A 838 18.96 -18.34 26.25
N ILE A 839 20.17 -17.97 26.67
CA ILE A 839 21.31 -18.89 26.64
C ILE A 839 21.03 -20.11 27.53
N ASP A 840 20.44 -19.87 28.71
CA ASP A 840 20.05 -20.93 29.62
C ASP A 840 18.90 -21.76 29.05
N ASP A 841 17.86 -21.18 28.47
CA ASP A 841 16.78 -21.92 27.79
C ASP A 841 17.30 -22.76 26.60
N ALA A 842 18.21 -22.18 25.80
CA ALA A 842 18.91 -22.84 24.70
C ALA A 842 19.75 -24.03 25.15
N ALA A 843 20.22 -23.99 26.41
CA ALA A 843 21.02 -25.02 27.06
C ALA A 843 20.18 -26.03 27.90
N LEU A 844 19.06 -25.59 28.49
CA LEU A 844 18.24 -26.28 29.50
C LEU A 844 17.07 -27.09 28.93
N ASP A 845 16.66 -26.89 27.68
CA ASP A 845 15.63 -27.74 27.04
C ASP A 845 16.14 -29.18 26.72
N SER A 846 17.27 -29.55 27.34
CA SER A 846 17.91 -30.86 27.35
C SER A 846 17.44 -31.78 28.50
N THR A 847 16.68 -31.29 29.49
CA THR A 847 16.34 -32.09 30.69
C THR A 847 14.86 -32.12 31.12
N ALA A 848 13.96 -31.37 30.49
CA ALA A 848 12.56 -31.29 30.92
C ALA A 848 11.56 -32.10 30.06
N VAL A 849 11.72 -33.43 30.03
CA VAL A 849 10.58 -34.36 29.83
C VAL A 849 10.74 -35.53 30.79
N ASN A 850 10.54 -35.28 32.09
CA ASN A 850 10.29 -36.34 33.06
C ASN A 850 9.16 -35.89 33.98
N GLY A 851 7.94 -36.00 33.46
CA GLY A 851 6.72 -35.74 34.21
C GLY A 851 5.55 -36.50 33.59
N ARG A 852 5.35 -37.74 34.06
CA ARG A 852 4.18 -38.61 33.84
C ARG A 852 3.96 -39.19 32.43
N LEU A 853 4.80 -40.15 32.03
CA LEU A 853 4.44 -41.13 30.98
C LEU A 853 4.87 -42.55 31.38
N SER A 854 4.11 -43.53 30.89
CA SER A 854 4.19 -44.94 31.29
C SER A 854 5.43 -45.65 30.75
N ARG A 855 5.90 -46.68 31.48
CA ARG A 855 7.14 -47.45 31.26
C ARG A 855 7.26 -48.09 29.86
N ALA A 856 6.17 -48.21 29.12
CA ALA A 856 6.15 -48.77 27.75
C ALA A 856 6.41 -47.72 26.64
N GLN A 857 6.15 -46.43 26.90
CA GLN A 857 6.42 -45.35 25.93
C GLN A 857 7.89 -44.92 25.93
N LEU A 858 8.57 -45.06 27.06
CA LEU A 858 10.00 -44.75 27.25
C LEU A 858 10.91 -45.53 26.29
N ALA A 859 10.61 -46.80 25.99
CA ALA A 859 11.45 -47.60 25.09
C ALA A 859 11.35 -47.19 23.60
N SER A 860 10.20 -46.63 23.19
CA SER A 860 10.00 -46.13 21.82
C SER A 860 10.55 -44.72 21.62
N GLU A 861 10.52 -43.90 22.68
CA GLU A 861 11.07 -42.55 22.68
C GLU A 861 12.59 -42.55 22.89
N GLU A 862 13.16 -43.47 23.67
CA GLU A 862 14.62 -43.63 23.79
C GLU A 862 15.28 -43.99 22.45
N ARG A 863 14.61 -44.78 21.60
CA ARG A 863 15.08 -45.06 20.22
C ARG A 863 14.96 -43.85 19.28
N LYS A 864 14.00 -42.94 19.51
CA LYS A 864 13.88 -41.68 18.75
C LYS A 864 14.77 -40.56 19.28
N ALA A 865 15.06 -40.54 20.57
CA ALA A 865 15.92 -39.55 21.24
C ALA A 865 17.41 -39.76 20.89
N LYS A 866 17.86 -41.02 20.73
CA LYS A 866 19.24 -41.32 20.31
C LYS A 866 19.62 -40.80 18.91
N ASN A 867 18.65 -40.44 18.06
CA ASN A 867 18.89 -39.88 16.72
C ASN A 867 18.71 -38.35 16.62
N ARG A 868 18.43 -37.64 17.71
CA ARG A 868 18.36 -36.17 17.73
C ARG A 868 19.65 -35.59 18.30
N THR A 869 20.57 -35.24 17.41
CA THR A 869 21.85 -34.60 17.72
C THR A 869 21.67 -33.33 18.56
N LEU A 870 22.39 -33.26 19.69
CA LEU A 870 22.44 -32.16 20.66
C LEU A 870 22.74 -30.78 20.03
N GLY A 871 23.45 -30.73 18.89
CA GLY A 871 23.82 -29.48 18.21
C GLY A 871 22.79 -28.90 17.24
N SER A 872 21.63 -29.53 17.05
CA SER A 872 20.65 -29.08 16.05
C SER A 872 19.78 -27.90 16.51
N ARG A 873 19.62 -27.69 17.82
CA ARG A 873 18.64 -26.72 18.37
C ARG A 873 19.23 -25.36 18.69
N VAL A 874 20.47 -25.27 19.19
CA VAL A 874 21.15 -23.98 19.45
C VAL A 874 21.29 -23.15 18.16
N VAL A 875 21.63 -23.79 17.03
CA VAL A 875 21.68 -23.13 15.71
C VAL A 875 20.28 -22.75 15.18
N LYS A 876 19.21 -23.33 15.73
CA LYS A 876 17.81 -23.03 15.38
C LYS A 876 17.19 -21.93 16.26
N GLU A 877 17.88 -21.48 17.31
CA GLU A 877 17.46 -20.34 18.14
C GLU A 877 17.86 -18.98 17.54
N GLN A 878 17.74 -18.86 16.22
CA GLN A 878 17.91 -17.59 15.51
C GLN A 878 16.61 -16.79 15.65
N MET A 879 16.42 -16.08 16.75
CA MET A 879 15.17 -15.36 17.04
C MET A 879 15.29 -13.84 16.92
N THR A 880 16.52 -13.33 16.89
CA THR A 880 16.88 -11.91 16.95
C THR A 880 16.75 -11.26 15.58
N ALA A 881 15.80 -10.33 15.43
CA ALA A 881 15.69 -9.52 14.22
C ALA A 881 16.58 -8.28 14.31
N VAL A 882 16.96 -7.73 13.15
CA VAL A 882 17.66 -6.44 13.10
C VAL A 882 16.66 -5.32 13.39
N VAL A 883 17.00 -4.49 14.38
CA VAL A 883 16.20 -3.37 14.85
C VAL A 883 17.08 -2.14 15.00
N TRP A 884 16.69 -1.03 14.38
CA TRP A 884 17.36 0.26 14.53
C TRP A 884 16.33 1.37 14.64
N THR A 885 16.75 2.55 15.07
CA THR A 885 15.89 3.71 15.21
C THR A 885 16.31 4.79 14.22
N THR A 886 15.35 5.42 13.53
CA THR A 886 15.66 6.56 12.65
C THR A 886 16.03 7.78 13.48
N MET A 887 16.64 8.79 12.85
CA MET A 887 16.98 10.05 13.51
C MET A 887 15.74 10.81 14.03
N LEU A 888 14.56 10.50 13.48
CA LEU A 888 13.26 11.05 13.91
C LEU A 888 12.59 10.23 15.02
N GLY A 889 13.23 9.18 15.54
CA GLY A 889 12.72 8.36 16.63
C GLY A 889 11.82 7.19 16.21
N LEU A 890 11.69 6.90 14.92
CA LEU A 890 10.92 5.75 14.43
C LEU A 890 11.69 4.44 14.63
N PRO A 891 11.17 3.45 15.39
CA PRO A 891 11.77 2.13 15.44
C PRO A 891 11.46 1.35 14.16
N ILE A 892 12.50 0.82 13.52
CA ILE A 892 12.39 -0.05 12.35
C ILE A 892 12.81 -1.45 12.74
N VAL A 893 11.91 -2.41 12.51
CA VAL A 893 12.13 -3.83 12.75
C VAL A 893 12.00 -4.57 11.42
N GLN A 894 13.00 -5.37 11.06
CA GLN A 894 12.93 -6.20 9.85
C GLN A 894 12.02 -7.43 10.05
N PRO A 895 10.92 -7.59 9.29
CA PRO A 895 9.92 -8.63 9.53
C PRO A 895 10.31 -10.00 8.92
N TYR A 896 11.56 -10.20 8.50
CA TYR A 896 11.96 -11.38 7.74
C TYR A 896 12.15 -12.60 8.65
N ARG A 897 11.07 -13.36 8.84
CA ARG A 897 11.04 -14.61 9.61
C ARG A 897 10.68 -15.82 8.73
N LYS A 898 11.12 -17.01 9.13
CA LYS A 898 10.76 -18.28 8.47
C LYS A 898 9.35 -18.68 8.89
N VAL A 899 8.40 -18.40 8.01
CA VAL A 899 6.98 -18.63 8.25
C VAL A 899 6.70 -20.13 8.46
N LYS A 900 6.31 -20.51 9.69
CA LYS A 900 5.83 -21.86 10.00
C LYS A 900 4.33 -21.92 9.77
N ARG A 901 3.90 -22.77 8.84
CA ARG A 901 2.49 -23.02 8.58
C ARG A 901 2.00 -24.18 9.42
N LYS A 902 0.86 -24.03 10.08
CA LYS A 902 0.15 -25.09 10.80
C LYS A 902 -1.12 -25.47 10.05
N GLN A 903 -1.48 -26.75 10.11
CA GLN A 903 -2.81 -27.20 9.70
C GLN A 903 -3.84 -26.80 10.76
N VAL A 904 -4.88 -26.08 10.35
CA VAL A 904 -6.05 -25.77 11.17
C VAL A 904 -7.25 -26.46 10.55
N ILE A 905 -7.94 -27.30 11.34
CA ILE A 905 -9.18 -27.96 10.93
C ILE A 905 -10.30 -26.93 11.02
N THR A 906 -10.98 -26.67 9.91
CA THR A 906 -12.21 -25.87 9.83
C THR A 906 -13.39 -26.76 9.41
N SER A 907 -14.61 -26.21 9.38
CA SER A 907 -15.80 -26.92 8.90
C SER A 907 -15.64 -27.42 7.46
N LEU A 908 -14.99 -26.63 6.61
CA LEU A 908 -14.79 -26.93 5.18
C LEU A 908 -13.62 -27.89 4.92
N GLN A 909 -12.43 -27.57 5.42
CA GLN A 909 -11.23 -28.40 5.21
C GLN A 909 -10.15 -28.11 6.24
N THR A 910 -9.03 -28.84 6.15
CA THR A 910 -7.83 -28.42 6.87
C THR A 910 -7.02 -27.43 6.04
N VAL A 911 -6.85 -26.21 6.55
CA VAL A 911 -6.10 -25.12 5.91
C VAL A 911 -4.71 -24.95 6.53
N PHE A 912 -3.72 -24.68 5.70
CA PHE A 912 -2.37 -24.29 6.17
C PHE A 912 -2.34 -22.79 6.40
N ILE A 913 -2.30 -22.39 7.66
CA ILE A 913 -2.24 -20.98 8.07
C ILE A 913 -0.94 -20.71 8.80
N ALA A 914 -0.37 -19.55 8.53
CA ALA A 914 0.69 -19.01 9.36
C ALA A 914 0.03 -18.17 10.46
N ASP A 915 0.42 -18.40 11.70
CA ASP A 915 0.02 -17.56 12.81
C ASP A 915 1.11 -16.51 13.06
N PRO A 916 0.85 -15.22 12.78
CA PRO A 916 1.79 -14.12 13.01
C PRO A 916 2.19 -13.95 14.47
N ASN A 917 1.36 -14.43 15.41
CA ASN A 917 1.59 -14.29 16.84
C ASN A 917 2.56 -15.34 17.37
N ILE A 918 2.89 -16.37 16.59
CA ILE A 918 3.86 -17.38 16.99
C ILE A 918 5.27 -16.87 16.69
N PRO A 919 6.14 -16.75 17.71
CA PRO A 919 7.54 -16.44 17.49
C PRO A 919 8.18 -17.49 16.56
N THR A 920 8.71 -17.04 15.44
CA THR A 920 9.39 -17.89 14.45
C THR A 920 10.84 -17.46 14.28
N GLU A 921 11.69 -18.40 13.87
CA GLU A 921 13.10 -18.11 13.60
C GLU A 921 13.24 -17.06 12.49
N VAL A 922 14.25 -16.20 12.58
CA VAL A 922 14.55 -15.20 11.55
C VAL A 922 15.17 -15.85 10.32
N ASP A 923 14.92 -15.27 9.15
CA ASP A 923 15.64 -15.64 7.93
C ASP A 923 16.92 -14.80 7.84
N ALA A 924 18.01 -15.30 8.43
CA ALA A 924 19.28 -14.58 8.51
C ALA A 924 19.83 -14.14 7.15
N LYS A 925 19.56 -14.91 6.08
CA LYS A 925 19.96 -14.53 4.71
C LYS A 925 19.19 -13.30 4.26
N LYS A 926 17.86 -13.29 4.42
CA LYS A 926 17.02 -12.15 4.04
C LYS A 926 17.27 -10.92 4.91
N GLN A 927 17.43 -11.09 6.23
CA GLN A 927 17.80 -10.00 7.14
C GLN A 927 19.08 -9.31 6.64
N ALA A 928 20.12 -10.10 6.35
CA ALA A 928 21.40 -9.59 5.86
C ALA A 928 21.30 -8.86 4.52
N THR A 929 20.68 -9.47 3.52
CA THR A 929 20.60 -8.88 2.17
C THR A 929 19.66 -7.67 2.10
N ALA A 930 18.67 -7.60 3.00
CA ALA A 930 17.67 -6.53 2.99
C ALA A 930 17.99 -5.39 3.95
N PHE A 931 19.02 -5.51 4.81
CA PHE A 931 19.35 -4.44 5.76
C PHE A 931 19.93 -3.19 5.08
N PRO A 932 20.96 -3.27 4.20
CA PRO A 932 21.44 -2.10 3.48
C PRO A 932 20.34 -1.29 2.78
N PRO A 933 19.45 -1.90 1.96
CA PRO A 933 18.42 -1.12 1.28
C PRO A 933 17.35 -0.58 2.22
N ASN A 934 16.96 -1.31 3.27
CA ASN A 934 15.97 -0.79 4.22
C ASN A 934 16.54 0.37 5.04
N PHE A 935 17.83 0.34 5.37
CA PHE A 935 18.52 1.41 6.05
C PHE A 935 18.55 2.69 5.19
N ILE A 936 18.96 2.59 3.93
CA ILE A 936 18.96 3.75 3.02
C ILE A 936 17.56 4.30 2.78
N HIS A 937 16.56 3.44 2.58
CA HIS A 937 15.16 3.89 2.48
C HIS A 937 14.68 4.63 3.73
N SER A 938 15.18 4.26 4.91
CA SER A 938 14.84 4.96 6.15
C SER A 938 15.50 6.34 6.27
N LEU A 939 16.70 6.52 5.70
CA LEU A 939 17.37 7.82 5.62
C LEU A 939 16.68 8.75 4.62
N ASP A 940 16.31 8.23 3.46
CA ASP A 940 15.52 8.93 2.44
C ASP A 940 14.18 9.40 3.01
N ALA A 941 13.45 8.51 3.68
CA ALA A 941 12.20 8.87 4.37
C ALA A 941 12.41 9.92 5.46
N THR A 942 13.53 9.84 6.19
CA THR A 942 13.89 10.81 7.23
C THR A 942 14.18 12.19 6.63
N HIS A 943 14.94 12.25 5.53
CA HIS A 943 15.25 13.48 4.82
C HIS A 943 13.99 14.14 4.26
N MET A 944 13.10 13.34 3.66
CA MET A 944 11.79 13.81 3.19
C MET A 944 10.95 14.40 4.32
N MET A 945 10.85 13.73 5.48
CA MET A 945 10.07 14.21 6.62
C MET A 945 10.66 15.48 7.23
N LEU A 946 11.98 15.57 7.38
CA LEU A 946 12.66 16.79 7.83
C LEU A 946 12.38 17.96 6.89
N THR A 947 12.50 17.73 5.58
CA THR A 947 12.20 18.73 4.55
C THR A 947 10.75 19.17 4.60
N ALA A 948 9.79 18.24 4.77
CA ALA A 948 8.38 18.59 4.91
C ALA A 948 8.12 19.49 6.13
N LEU A 949 8.75 19.21 7.27
CA LEU A 949 8.63 20.02 8.48
C LEU A 949 9.20 21.43 8.29
N GLU A 950 10.39 21.55 7.71
CA GLU A 950 11.04 22.84 7.45
C GLU A 950 10.31 23.67 6.39
N CYS A 951 9.84 23.04 5.31
CA CYS A 951 9.00 23.69 4.31
C CYS A 951 7.74 24.27 4.96
N ARG A 952 7.09 23.51 5.84
CA ARG A 952 5.92 23.99 6.58
C ARG A 952 6.25 25.15 7.53
N ALA A 953 7.38 25.08 8.23
CA ALA A 953 7.82 26.16 9.11
C ALA A 953 8.04 27.48 8.33
N ASN A 954 8.47 27.37 7.08
CA ASN A 954 8.66 28.49 6.16
C ASN A 954 7.40 28.82 5.33
N ASN A 955 6.26 28.22 5.65
CA ASN A 955 4.98 28.43 4.95
C ASN A 955 5.06 28.09 3.45
N LEU A 956 5.74 27.00 3.08
CA LEU A 956 5.74 26.41 1.74
C LEU A 956 4.76 25.23 1.70
N THR A 957 4.01 25.15 0.61
CA THR A 957 3.18 23.98 0.29
C THR A 957 4.11 22.87 -0.19
N PHE A 958 4.04 21.69 0.43
CA PHE A 958 4.95 20.58 0.16
C PHE A 958 4.18 19.29 -0.12
N ALA A 959 4.56 18.61 -1.20
CA ALA A 959 4.17 17.24 -1.47
C ALA A 959 5.41 16.44 -1.89
N SER A 960 5.37 15.13 -1.73
CA SER A 960 6.48 14.28 -2.16
C SER A 960 5.98 12.97 -2.77
N VAL A 961 6.76 12.49 -3.75
CA VAL A 961 6.72 11.12 -4.25
C VAL A 961 8.08 10.51 -3.95
N HIS A 962 8.27 10.08 -2.69
CA HIS A 962 9.53 9.57 -2.18
C HIS A 962 10.70 10.57 -2.38
N ASP A 963 11.53 10.39 -3.39
CA ASP A 963 12.71 11.19 -3.73
C ASP A 963 12.44 12.32 -4.73
N SER A 964 11.18 12.58 -5.05
CA SER A 964 10.69 13.71 -5.84
C SER A 964 9.91 14.67 -4.95
N TYR A 965 10.33 15.93 -4.84
CA TYR A 965 9.76 16.94 -3.95
C TYR A 965 9.08 18.06 -4.73
N TRP A 966 7.84 18.38 -4.36
CA TRP A 966 6.96 19.25 -5.12
C TRP A 966 6.53 20.45 -4.29
N THR A 967 6.56 21.62 -4.91
CA THR A 967 6.03 22.88 -4.35
C THR A 967 5.58 23.79 -5.49
N HIS A 968 5.07 24.99 -5.18
CA HIS A 968 4.72 26.00 -6.20
C HIS A 968 5.97 26.49 -6.93
N ALA A 969 5.83 26.84 -8.21
CA ALA A 969 6.95 27.31 -9.04
C ALA A 969 7.73 28.50 -8.42
N SER A 970 7.02 29.42 -7.74
CA SER A 970 7.63 30.60 -7.11
C SER A 970 8.45 30.29 -5.85
N THR A 971 8.29 29.11 -5.25
CA THR A 971 8.96 28.71 -4.01
C THR A 971 10.00 27.61 -4.18
N ILE A 972 10.30 27.21 -5.43
CA ILE A 972 11.28 26.16 -5.73
C ILE A 972 12.67 26.50 -5.22
N ASP A 973 13.15 27.73 -5.40
CA ASP A 973 14.48 28.13 -4.94
C ASP A 973 14.61 28.03 -3.41
N HIS A 974 13.56 28.45 -2.68
CA HIS A 974 13.50 28.33 -1.23
C HIS A 974 13.47 26.87 -0.79
N MET A 975 12.66 26.03 -1.44
CA MET A 975 12.62 24.59 -1.17
C MET A 975 13.97 23.95 -1.44
N SER A 976 14.66 24.31 -2.52
CA SER A 976 16.00 23.80 -2.85
C SER A 976 17.03 24.11 -1.77
N ILE A 977 16.97 25.28 -1.15
CA ILE A 977 17.83 25.63 -0.01
C ILE A 977 17.50 24.71 1.18
N ILE A 978 16.22 24.57 1.53
CA ILE A 978 15.77 23.71 2.63
C ILE A 978 16.21 22.25 2.41
N ILE A 979 16.05 21.71 1.21
CA ILE A 979 16.46 20.33 0.85
C ILE A 979 17.94 20.11 1.15
N ARG A 980 18.80 21.06 0.74
CA ARG A 980 20.25 20.99 0.97
C ARG A 980 20.57 21.10 2.45
N ASP A 981 19.97 22.05 3.15
CA ASP A 981 20.22 22.27 4.58
C ASP A 981 19.78 21.08 5.44
N THR A 982 18.63 20.47 5.16
CA THR A 982 18.17 19.27 5.87
C THR A 982 19.01 18.04 5.56
N PHE A 983 19.52 17.90 4.32
CA PHE A 983 20.43 16.82 3.96
C PHE A 983 21.78 16.95 4.68
N ILE A 984 22.31 18.18 4.74
CA ILE A 984 23.54 18.50 5.48
C ILE A 984 23.33 18.26 6.98
N ALA A 985 22.19 18.67 7.55
CA ALA A 985 21.88 18.41 8.95
C ALA A 985 21.81 16.90 9.26
N LEU A 986 21.25 16.10 8.35
CA LEU A 986 21.17 14.66 8.49
C LEU A 986 22.56 13.99 8.44
N HIS A 987 23.35 14.27 7.40
CA HIS A 987 24.66 13.62 7.17
C HIS A 987 25.86 14.32 7.83
N GLY A 988 25.64 15.51 8.39
CA GLY A 988 26.58 16.17 9.30
C GLY A 988 26.61 15.52 10.68
N SER A 989 25.61 14.72 11.02
CA SER A 989 25.64 13.84 12.18
C SER A 989 26.34 12.51 11.85
N ASN A 990 27.02 11.90 12.83
CA ASN A 990 27.68 10.61 12.63
C ASN A 990 26.66 9.45 12.65
N VAL A 991 25.88 9.33 11.57
CA VAL A 991 24.76 8.37 11.44
C VAL A 991 25.21 6.92 11.65
N LEU A 992 26.36 6.52 11.07
CA LEU A 992 26.87 5.14 11.19
C LEU A 992 27.42 4.84 12.59
N GLU A 993 28.05 5.80 13.25
CA GLU A 993 28.53 5.63 14.64
C GLU A 993 27.34 5.52 15.59
N ARG A 994 26.33 6.38 15.44
CA ARG A 994 25.09 6.29 16.24
C ARG A 994 24.39 4.95 16.06
N LEU A 995 24.36 4.41 14.83
CA LEU A 995 23.83 3.08 14.56
C LEU A 995 24.67 1.99 15.25
N TYR A 996 26.00 2.10 15.21
CA TYR A 996 26.90 1.18 15.88
C TYR A 996 26.72 1.20 17.40
N ASP A 997 26.61 2.38 18.01
CA ASP A 997 26.36 2.56 19.44
C ASP A 997 24.98 2.05 19.86
N GLU A 998 23.95 2.28 19.03
CA GLU A 998 22.61 1.71 19.24
C GLU A 998 22.70 0.18 19.23
N PHE A 999 23.37 -0.41 18.23
CA PHE A 999 23.55 -1.85 18.19
C PHE A 999 24.33 -2.36 19.40
N LYS A 1000 25.41 -1.66 19.81
CA LYS A 1000 26.23 -1.99 20.98
C LYS A 1000 25.42 -2.06 22.26
N THR A 1001 24.54 -1.08 22.44
CA THR A 1001 23.63 -1.00 23.60
C THR A 1001 22.54 -2.05 23.51
N ARG A 1002 21.87 -2.17 22.36
CA ARG A 1002 20.69 -3.05 22.16
C ARG A 1002 21.05 -4.52 22.23
N TYR A 1003 22.18 -4.91 21.63
CA TYR A 1003 22.65 -6.29 21.56
C TYR A 1003 23.82 -6.56 22.50
N ALA A 1004 23.94 -5.80 23.59
CA ALA A 1004 24.89 -6.08 24.66
C ALA A 1004 24.68 -7.50 25.22
N GLY A 1005 25.78 -8.21 25.51
CA GLY A 1005 25.76 -9.57 26.06
C GLY A 1005 25.18 -10.66 25.14
N HIS A 1006 24.92 -10.34 23.86
CA HIS A 1006 24.49 -11.35 22.89
C HIS A 1006 25.68 -12.20 22.43
N VAL A 1007 25.42 -13.49 22.21
CA VAL A 1007 26.47 -14.42 21.77
C VAL A 1007 26.15 -15.12 20.46
N VAL A 1008 27.18 -15.43 19.69
CA VAL A 1008 27.09 -16.12 18.41
C VAL A 1008 27.75 -17.50 18.51
N PRO A 1009 27.09 -18.59 18.08
CA PRO A 1009 27.71 -19.91 18.02
C PRO A 1009 28.91 -19.92 17.06
N VAL A 1010 30.03 -20.56 17.44
CA VAL A 1010 31.27 -20.60 16.62
C VAL A 1010 31.01 -21.07 15.18
N LEU A 1011 30.14 -22.06 14.98
CA LEU A 1011 29.75 -22.55 13.64
C LEU A 1011 29.11 -21.45 12.77
N SER A 1012 28.29 -20.60 13.38
CA SER A 1012 27.64 -19.47 12.71
C SER A 1012 28.62 -18.34 12.39
N ALA A 1013 29.64 -18.15 13.23
CA ALA A 1013 30.75 -17.22 13.01
C ALA A 1013 31.66 -17.69 11.86
N THR A 1014 32.02 -18.97 11.81
CA THR A 1014 32.85 -19.55 10.73
C THR A 1014 32.16 -19.51 9.35
N GLU A 1015 30.83 -19.60 9.29
CA GLU A 1015 30.09 -19.37 8.03
C GLU A 1015 30.16 -17.92 7.55
N THR A 1016 30.33 -16.98 8.48
CA THR A 1016 30.41 -15.54 8.17
C THR A 1016 31.84 -15.15 7.80
N TYR A 1017 32.83 -15.77 8.46
CA TYR A 1017 34.26 -15.60 8.21
C TYR A 1017 34.93 -16.94 7.84
N PRO A 1018 34.77 -17.42 6.59
CA PRO A 1018 35.26 -18.73 6.18
C PRO A 1018 36.80 -18.84 6.12
N LYS A 1019 37.52 -17.71 6.16
CA LYS A 1019 38.99 -17.67 6.13
C LYS A 1019 39.64 -17.69 7.53
N THR A 1020 38.86 -17.62 8.61
CA THR A 1020 39.35 -17.53 9.99
C THR A 1020 39.30 -18.91 10.65
N THR A 1021 40.37 -19.32 11.34
CA THR A 1021 40.38 -20.65 11.98
C THR A 1021 39.54 -20.64 13.26
N PRO A 1022 38.79 -21.72 13.60
CA PRO A 1022 37.95 -21.75 14.80
C PRO A 1022 38.70 -21.52 16.13
N SER A 1023 40.03 -21.70 16.12
CA SER A 1023 40.96 -21.46 17.24
C SER A 1023 41.26 -19.97 17.49
N GLU A 1024 40.98 -19.09 16.53
CA GLU A 1024 41.24 -17.65 16.63
C GLU A 1024 40.08 -16.88 17.30
N PHE A 1025 38.92 -17.51 17.49
CA PHE A 1025 37.80 -16.88 18.19
C PHE A 1025 37.97 -16.97 19.70
N VAL A 1026 37.82 -15.83 20.40
CA VAL A 1026 37.79 -15.78 21.86
C VAL A 1026 36.48 -16.43 22.34
N VAL A 1027 36.60 -17.57 23.02
CA VAL A 1027 35.46 -18.35 23.50
C VAL A 1027 35.12 -17.90 24.91
N VAL A 1028 33.91 -17.38 25.11
CA VAL A 1028 33.43 -16.98 26.44
C VAL A 1028 32.96 -18.21 27.20
N THR A 1029 33.48 -18.42 28.42
CA THR A 1029 33.05 -19.54 29.29
C THR A 1029 31.82 -19.18 30.13
N LYS A 1030 31.08 -20.19 30.58
CA LYS A 1030 29.80 -20.01 31.30
C LYS A 1030 29.92 -19.14 32.57
N GLY A 1031 31.08 -19.14 33.24
CA GLY A 1031 31.35 -18.32 34.42
C GLY A 1031 31.71 -16.86 34.12
N GLU A 1032 32.17 -16.55 32.91
CA GLU A 1032 32.47 -15.18 32.46
C GLU A 1032 31.21 -14.45 31.97
N MET A 1033 30.19 -15.20 31.51
CA MET A 1033 28.89 -14.64 31.11
C MET A 1033 28.12 -14.00 32.27
N GLU A 1034 28.25 -14.52 33.49
CA GLU A 1034 27.60 -13.98 34.70
C GLU A 1034 28.31 -12.72 35.25
N GLN A 1035 29.53 -12.42 34.77
CA GLN A 1035 30.39 -11.35 35.29
C GLN A 1035 30.60 -10.20 34.30
N LEU A 1036 29.75 -10.02 33.30
CA LEU A 1036 29.83 -8.90 32.35
C LEU A 1036 28.94 -7.71 32.78
N PRO A 1037 29.42 -6.75 33.60
CA PRO A 1037 28.95 -5.38 33.55
C PRO A 1037 29.83 -4.55 32.60
N GLY A 1038 29.21 -3.61 31.90
CA GLY A 1038 29.89 -2.68 31.03
C GLY A 1038 30.73 -1.68 31.82
N GLU A 1039 32.05 -1.80 31.76
CA GLU A 1039 33.01 -0.68 31.71
C GLU A 1039 34.42 -1.20 31.41
N GLU A 1040 35.14 -0.38 30.66
CA GLU A 1040 36.48 -0.45 30.09
C GLU A 1040 37.48 -1.50 30.62
N ARG A 1041 38.07 -2.28 29.69
CA ARG A 1041 39.46 -2.76 29.81
C ARG A 1041 40.19 -2.71 28.47
N GLU A 1042 41.36 -2.08 28.48
CA GLU A 1042 42.32 -1.99 27.38
C GLU A 1042 42.70 -3.38 26.86
N VAL A 1043 42.73 -3.53 25.54
CA VAL A 1043 43.22 -4.74 24.85
C VAL A 1043 44.65 -4.48 24.41
N GLU A 1044 45.60 -5.19 25.00
CA GLU A 1044 46.96 -5.33 24.45
C GLU A 1044 46.89 -6.04 23.10
N VAL A 1045 47.24 -5.31 22.05
CA VAL A 1045 47.38 -5.83 20.68
C VAL A 1045 48.66 -6.64 20.61
N ALA A 1046 48.54 -7.97 20.56
CA ALA A 1046 49.67 -8.84 20.24
C ALA A 1046 50.13 -8.57 18.80
N SER A 1047 51.31 -7.95 18.68
CA SER A 1047 51.96 -7.55 17.44
C SER A 1047 52.22 -8.73 16.49
N ARG A 1048 51.89 -8.53 15.21
CA ARG A 1048 52.34 -9.30 14.04
C ARG A 1048 53.84 -9.55 14.07
N SER A 1049 54.27 -10.81 13.94
CA SER A 1049 55.58 -11.13 13.36
C SER A 1049 55.41 -12.05 12.16
N SER A 1050 55.78 -11.52 10.99
CA SER A 1050 55.98 -12.21 9.73
C SER A 1050 57.06 -13.28 9.83
N ARG A 1051 56.78 -14.50 9.35
CA ARG A 1051 57.81 -15.38 8.77
C ARG A 1051 57.23 -16.17 7.60
N ARG A 1052 57.72 -15.82 6.41
CA ARG A 1052 57.70 -16.65 5.21
C ARG A 1052 58.69 -17.80 5.39
N SER A 1053 58.32 -18.99 4.91
CA SER A 1053 59.25 -19.92 4.25
C SER A 1053 58.48 -20.83 3.31
N GLU A 1054 59.06 -21.00 2.13
CA GLU A 1054 58.62 -21.67 0.90
C GLU A 1054 58.80 -23.20 0.92
N SER A 1055 58.53 -23.80 -0.26
CA SER A 1055 58.82 -25.15 -0.81
C SER A 1055 57.81 -26.26 -0.48
N ASP A 1056 57.00 -26.72 -1.45
CA ASP A 1056 57.26 -27.77 -2.50
C ASP A 1056 56.85 -29.14 -1.92
N GLU A 1057 56.35 -30.17 -2.59
CA GLU A 1057 55.84 -30.56 -3.91
C GLU A 1057 55.33 -32.02 -3.69
N GLU A 1058 54.46 -32.53 -4.57
CA GLU A 1058 54.25 -33.98 -4.88
C GLU A 1058 53.74 -34.93 -3.75
N GLU A 1059 53.08 -36.07 -3.95
CA GLU A 1059 52.45 -36.78 -5.07
C GLU A 1059 51.47 -37.83 -4.45
N GLU A 1060 50.53 -38.25 -5.28
CA GLU A 1060 49.87 -39.56 -5.48
C GLU A 1060 50.02 -40.77 -4.53
N GLY A 1061 48.94 -41.57 -4.44
CA GLY A 1061 49.07 -43.05 -4.50
C GLY A 1061 48.23 -43.92 -3.54
N ALA A 1062 47.28 -44.67 -4.13
CA ALA A 1062 46.78 -46.04 -3.81
C ALA A 1062 46.14 -46.33 -2.42
N GLU A 1063 44.85 -46.72 -2.33
CA GLU A 1063 44.16 -47.99 -2.67
C GLU A 1063 44.19 -49.09 -1.56
N GLU A 1064 42.95 -49.41 -1.15
CA GLU A 1064 42.34 -50.71 -0.76
C GLU A 1064 42.70 -51.48 0.53
N GLU A 1065 41.59 -51.79 1.25
CA GLU A 1065 41.19 -53.06 1.91
C GLU A 1065 42.20 -53.80 2.80
N GLY A 1066 41.93 -54.26 4.01
CA GLY A 1066 40.73 -54.48 4.81
C GLY A 1066 41.06 -55.68 5.73
N GLU A 1067 40.81 -55.62 7.05
CA GLU A 1067 40.52 -56.79 7.90
C GLU A 1067 40.22 -56.40 9.36
N GLU A 1068 39.13 -56.95 9.88
CA GLU A 1068 38.67 -56.85 11.26
C GLU A 1068 39.41 -57.83 12.16
N LEU A 1069 39.93 -57.38 13.32
CA LEU A 1069 40.09 -58.22 14.49
C LEU A 1069 39.70 -57.45 15.76
N SER A 1070 38.72 -58.00 16.47
CA SER A 1070 38.16 -57.50 17.71
C SER A 1070 39.12 -57.65 18.90
N SER A 1071 39.19 -56.66 19.79
CA SER A 1071 38.82 -56.83 21.20
C SER A 1071 39.03 -55.55 22.02
N ASN A 1072 37.93 -55.08 22.62
CA ASN A 1072 37.79 -54.32 23.85
C ASN A 1072 39.03 -53.60 24.44
N GLN A 1073 39.02 -52.27 24.34
CA GLN A 1073 39.12 -51.43 25.54
C GLN A 1073 38.44 -50.07 25.34
N LYS A 1074 37.36 -49.86 26.09
CA LYS A 1074 36.63 -48.61 26.22
C LYS A 1074 37.53 -47.53 26.81
N SER A 1075 37.79 -46.45 26.07
CA SER A 1075 37.94 -45.12 26.67
C SER A 1075 37.36 -44.04 25.76
N ARG A 1076 36.69 -43.07 26.40
CA ARG A 1076 35.88 -41.99 25.84
C ARG A 1076 36.57 -41.25 24.69
N ARG A 1077 36.11 -41.44 23.46
CA ARG A 1077 36.15 -40.43 22.40
C ARG A 1077 34.74 -39.87 22.21
N MET A 1078 34.38 -38.85 22.99
CA MET A 1078 33.34 -37.92 22.53
C MET A 1078 33.89 -37.26 21.27
N SER A 1079 33.11 -37.25 20.18
CA SER A 1079 33.59 -36.70 18.91
C SER A 1079 33.95 -35.22 19.09
N THR A 1080 35.13 -34.83 18.62
CA THR A 1080 35.62 -33.45 18.64
C THR A 1080 34.68 -32.46 17.94
N ASN A 1081 33.75 -32.94 17.12
CA ASN A 1081 32.69 -32.16 16.48
C ASN A 1081 31.53 -31.78 17.42
N GLU A 1082 31.28 -32.53 18.50
CA GLU A 1082 30.22 -32.20 19.47
C GLU A 1082 30.66 -31.14 20.47
N LEU A 1083 31.93 -31.14 20.90
CA LEU A 1083 32.53 -30.10 21.75
C LEU A 1083 32.72 -28.75 21.04
N ARG A 1084 32.72 -28.73 19.71
CA ARG A 1084 32.79 -27.49 18.89
C ARG A 1084 31.43 -26.80 18.72
N LYS A 1085 30.32 -27.52 18.94
CA LYS A 1085 28.95 -27.02 18.79
C LYS A 1085 28.46 -26.18 19.98
N SER A 1086 29.10 -26.31 21.14
CA SER A 1086 28.71 -25.65 22.39
C SER A 1086 29.52 -24.40 22.73
N LYS A 1087 30.51 -24.03 21.90
CA LYS A 1087 31.35 -22.84 22.12
C LYS A 1087 30.65 -21.60 21.55
N MET A 1088 30.53 -20.58 22.39
CA MET A 1088 29.91 -19.29 22.08
C MET A 1088 30.98 -18.21 22.06
N VAL A 1089 30.79 -17.24 21.17
CA VAL A 1089 31.65 -16.07 21.01
C VAL A 1089 30.81 -14.83 21.28
N ASP A 1090 31.36 -13.85 21.99
CA ASP A 1090 30.68 -12.57 22.19
C ASP A 1090 30.48 -11.86 20.83
N LEU A 1091 29.27 -11.36 20.58
CA LEU A 1091 28.92 -10.72 19.32
C LEU A 1091 29.88 -9.56 18.99
N TRP A 1092 30.27 -8.76 19.99
CA TRP A 1092 31.06 -7.55 19.78
C TRP A 1092 32.51 -7.80 19.41
N THR A 1093 33.04 -8.97 19.75
CA THR A 1093 34.36 -9.41 19.26
C THR A 1093 34.36 -9.74 17.75
N LEU A 1094 33.19 -10.00 17.17
CA LEU A 1094 33.02 -10.36 15.76
C LEU A 1094 32.58 -9.21 14.87
N VAL A 1095 31.90 -8.20 15.42
CA VAL A 1095 31.39 -7.07 14.64
C VAL A 1095 32.58 -6.20 14.19
N PRO A 1096 32.76 -5.98 12.87
CA PRO A 1096 33.83 -5.13 12.37
C PRO A 1096 33.61 -3.65 12.76
N PRO A 1097 34.69 -2.86 12.91
CA PRO A 1097 34.58 -1.43 13.16
C PRO A 1097 33.85 -0.74 12.00
N VAL A 1098 33.28 0.43 12.28
CA VAL A 1098 32.62 1.27 11.27
C VAL A 1098 33.65 1.65 10.19
N PRO A 1099 33.32 1.53 8.88
CA PRO A 1099 34.22 1.98 7.82
C PRO A 1099 34.58 3.46 7.96
N GLU A 1100 35.84 3.81 7.69
CA GLU A 1100 36.30 5.21 7.70
C GLU A 1100 35.59 6.02 6.60
N LYS A 1101 35.16 7.23 6.95
CA LYS A 1101 34.56 8.17 6.00
C LYS A 1101 35.66 8.75 5.11
N GLY A 1102 35.43 8.76 3.80
CA GLY A 1102 36.32 9.35 2.82
C GLY A 1102 36.38 10.88 2.85
N ASP A 1103 37.05 11.46 1.86
CA ASP A 1103 37.45 12.88 1.84
C ASP A 1103 36.34 13.88 1.48
N PHE A 1104 35.13 13.41 1.11
CA PHE A 1104 34.06 14.32 0.69
C PHE A 1104 33.42 15.06 1.87
N ASP A 1105 33.47 16.40 1.81
CA ASP A 1105 32.79 17.30 2.73
C ASP A 1105 31.35 17.61 2.29
N VAL A 1106 30.39 17.16 3.11
CA VAL A 1106 28.94 17.33 2.90
C VAL A 1106 28.54 18.81 2.84
N THR A 1107 29.29 19.73 3.45
CA THR A 1107 28.95 21.17 3.44
C THR A 1107 29.03 21.80 2.05
N LYS A 1108 29.79 21.20 1.12
CA LYS A 1108 29.87 21.64 -0.29
C LYS A 1108 28.54 21.59 -1.02
N ILE A 1109 27.62 20.74 -0.56
CA ILE A 1109 26.27 20.58 -1.13
C ILE A 1109 25.50 21.91 -1.13
N LYS A 1110 25.79 22.84 -0.20
CA LYS A 1110 25.17 24.18 -0.18
C LYS A 1110 25.30 24.91 -1.52
N GLN A 1111 26.40 24.69 -2.24
CA GLN A 1111 26.68 25.33 -3.53
C GLN A 1111 26.26 24.46 -4.73
N SER A 1112 25.85 23.21 -4.52
CA SER A 1112 25.39 22.34 -5.60
C SER A 1112 23.98 22.74 -6.05
N LEU A 1113 23.89 23.33 -7.24
CA LEU A 1113 22.62 23.73 -7.87
C LEU A 1113 21.81 22.53 -8.39
N TYR A 1114 22.47 21.42 -8.71
CA TYR A 1114 21.85 20.26 -9.36
C TYR A 1114 21.62 19.07 -8.43
N PHE A 1115 21.79 19.25 -7.11
CA PHE A 1115 21.57 18.18 -6.13
C PHE A 1115 20.17 17.55 -6.27
N PHE A 1116 19.17 18.41 -6.40
CA PHE A 1116 17.80 18.10 -6.83
C PHE A 1116 17.48 19.03 -8.02
N SER A 1117 17.12 18.49 -9.18
CA SER A 1117 17.07 19.27 -10.45
C SER A 1117 15.98 18.86 -11.42
#